data_AF-U5LGB2-F1
#
_entry.id   AF-U5LGB2-F1
#
_cell.length_a   1.000
_cell.length_b   1.000
_cell.length_c   1.000
_cell.angle_alpha   90.00
_cell.angle_beta   90.00
_cell.angle_gamma   90.00
#
_symmetry.space_group_name_H-M   'P 1'
#
loop_
_entity.id
_entity.type
_entity.pdbx_description
1 polymer ?
#
loop_
_entity_poly.entity_id
_entity_poly.type
_entity_poly.pdbx_seq_one_letter_code
_entity_poly.pdbx_strand_id
1 'polypeptide(L)'
;MSKHRKFIATAATAAVVVSAVAPAASAVGFKDVTDRYKEAVDFVVSKGANGMSSTMFGTSAEIKRVDAAVLLANVLGLNIQGAPASGFKDVPARAAGAVNALKAAGITSGKTANMFDSNSPISRGELAIWIHKGFNLKGSTSIEFKDVTERYESAVQALAANSVTEGISDTEFGVNLNAKRGDYAIFLHRASITTQASPEVVSVTSVSSTVLRVKIKGDAADVKASDFMFDNGLKVEEAKVMPAAEAGYTMVELKTSFQEPGKIYKLNSFSGNAVVGNISFEVPSVPPVTPPPASGDGTYDLNIMHTNDTHAHLDNVAKKITAIKEERANHQNSLLLDAGDVFSGTLYFNEFNGLADQEFMNLIGYDAMTFGNHEFDKGTETLAPFVKGANFPFVSANVDFSADENLKDQFNDEISSNPEDGEIYNGIVKAVNGEKIGIFGLTTAETKDISSPGEDVVFEDYIEQAEKAVEAFEAQGINKIIALTHIGYNDGGGDNDLTLAKEVEGIDVIVGGHSHDKLADPVIDNTGEEPTIIVQANEYSKFLGTLDVKFDEDGKVIGHAGELLDIGKFAEDAQAKQILETKYKPVVTEKQNTVVGQAAVDLIGGNPAARTGETNLGNFITDGMLAKAKTINPDTVIALQNGGGIRVTVPEGDITLAKVLEVLPFGNSLGLMQLTGDEIKAALELSVKDAPGAFGGFLQVSGMKYTYDSSKPVGERVLSVQVNENGTFNDLDLTKTYVVATNVFTAKGGDGYTMFAKAYEEGRVSEPGYVDWEMLRDYINAQPNDIVNPSVEGRIIDKATAEEPAEVDGADFSGTAAAPKVYDGDVMVDATGTAKLEYAHVKGNLYIKGDASTIEFNNVEVDGETEFLD
;
A
#
# COMPACT_ATOMS: atom_id res chain seq x y z
N MET A 1 -17.08 -52.09 49.55
CA MET A 1 -17.04 -52.89 48.30
C MET A 1 -16.65 -51.94 47.17
N SER A 2 -15.42 -52.07 46.70
CA SER A 2 -14.70 -51.01 45.95
C SER A 2 -14.94 -51.09 44.44
N LYS A 3 -14.85 -49.91 43.82
CA LYS A 3 -15.30 -49.50 42.49
C LYS A 3 -14.53 -50.21 41.36
N HIS A 4 -15.27 -50.63 40.33
CA HIS A 4 -14.72 -51.02 39.03
C HIS A 4 -14.40 -49.76 38.20
N ARG A 5 -13.14 -49.56 37.83
CA ARG A 5 -12.74 -48.68 36.72
C ARG A 5 -12.06 -49.54 35.66
N LYS A 6 -12.73 -49.66 34.51
CA LYS A 6 -12.16 -50.20 33.26
C LYS A 6 -11.11 -49.22 32.76
N PHE A 7 -9.85 -49.67 32.62
CA PHE A 7 -8.86 -48.96 31.83
C PHE A 7 -9.17 -49.24 30.36
N ILE A 8 -9.76 -48.25 29.68
CA ILE A 8 -9.79 -48.18 28.22
C ILE A 8 -8.48 -47.49 27.83
N ALA A 9 -7.60 -48.20 27.13
CA ALA A 9 -6.42 -47.60 26.53
C ALA A 9 -6.88 -46.77 25.33
N THR A 10 -7.04 -45.46 25.55
CA THR A 10 -7.24 -44.49 24.49
C THR A 10 -5.99 -44.49 23.61
N ALA A 11 -6.14 -44.84 22.33
CA ALA A 11 -5.11 -44.60 21.34
C ALA A 11 -4.86 -43.08 21.31
N ALA A 12 -3.67 -42.66 21.74
CA ALA A 12 -3.27 -41.26 21.66
C ALA A 12 -3.13 -40.91 20.18
N THR A 13 -4.10 -40.18 19.64
CA THR A 13 -3.94 -39.45 18.38
C THR A 13 -2.80 -38.45 18.61
N ALA A 14 -1.64 -38.69 18.01
CA ALA A 14 -0.52 -37.77 18.07
C ALA A 14 -0.93 -36.47 17.37
N ALA A 15 -1.32 -35.46 18.16
CA ALA A 15 -1.42 -34.10 17.68
C ALA A 15 0.00 -33.67 17.27
N VAL A 16 0.20 -33.38 15.99
CA VAL A 16 1.42 -32.75 15.50
C VAL A 16 1.44 -31.33 16.07
N VAL A 17 2.16 -31.15 17.17
CA VAL A 17 2.52 -29.82 17.66
C VAL A 17 3.57 -29.30 16.71
N VAL A 18 3.19 -28.35 15.84
CA VAL A 18 4.14 -27.58 15.04
C VAL A 18 4.90 -26.69 16.01
N SER A 19 6.03 -27.19 16.50
CA SER A 19 7.01 -26.34 17.16
C SER A 19 7.74 -25.56 16.07
N ALA A 20 7.53 -24.24 16.08
CA ALA A 20 8.32 -23.31 15.32
C ALA A 20 9.78 -23.36 15.81
N VAL A 21 10.68 -23.49 14.84
CA VAL A 21 12.02 -22.92 14.66
C VAL A 21 12.93 -24.00 14.10
N ALA A 22 13.21 -23.90 12.80
CA ALA A 22 14.41 -24.44 12.20
C ALA A 22 15.07 -23.30 11.39
N PRO A 23 16.38 -23.05 11.56
CA PRO A 23 17.09 -22.02 10.82
C PRO A 23 17.10 -22.36 9.33
N ALA A 24 17.10 -21.33 8.47
CA ALA A 24 17.25 -21.44 7.03
C ALA A 24 18.42 -22.38 6.69
N ALA A 25 18.10 -23.58 6.22
CA ALA A 25 19.10 -24.52 5.74
C ALA A 25 19.53 -24.09 4.34
N SER A 26 20.75 -23.58 4.28
CA SER A 26 21.59 -23.29 3.12
C SER A 26 21.20 -24.00 1.82
N ALA A 27 21.11 -23.23 0.74
CA ALA A 27 21.01 -23.68 -0.64
C ALA A 27 22.26 -24.51 -1.03
N VAL A 28 22.29 -25.78 -0.66
CA VAL A 28 23.32 -26.73 -1.11
C VAL A 28 22.77 -27.50 -2.31
N GLY A 29 23.16 -27.10 -3.52
CA GLY A 29 22.95 -27.91 -4.72
C GLY A 29 23.85 -29.14 -4.70
N PHE A 30 23.29 -30.32 -4.38
CA PHE A 30 24.02 -31.58 -4.48
C PHE A 30 24.32 -31.92 -5.95
N LYS A 31 25.56 -32.29 -6.26
CA LYS A 31 26.02 -32.50 -7.64
C LYS A 31 25.45 -33.77 -8.30
N ASP A 32 24.97 -34.72 -7.50
CA ASP A 32 24.45 -36.01 -7.96
C ASP A 32 22.92 -36.10 -7.96
N VAL A 33 22.25 -34.96 -7.80
CA VAL A 33 20.79 -34.85 -7.87
C VAL A 33 20.42 -34.39 -9.27
N THR A 34 19.94 -35.31 -10.09
CA THR A 34 19.35 -35.01 -11.40
C THR A 34 17.92 -34.49 -11.23
N ASP A 35 17.33 -33.92 -12.30
CA ASP A 35 15.96 -33.39 -12.29
C ASP A 35 14.94 -34.40 -11.76
N ARG A 36 15.11 -35.69 -12.09
CA ARG A 36 14.29 -36.79 -11.58
C ARG A 36 14.19 -36.84 -10.05
N TYR A 37 15.28 -36.50 -9.36
CA TYR A 37 15.38 -36.59 -7.90
C TYR A 37 15.26 -35.23 -7.21
N LYS A 38 15.30 -34.12 -7.98
CA LYS A 38 15.37 -32.75 -7.48
C LYS A 38 14.30 -32.45 -6.43
N GLU A 39 13.03 -32.53 -6.80
CA GLU A 39 11.90 -32.22 -5.91
C GLU A 39 11.88 -33.11 -4.66
N ALA A 40 12.08 -34.41 -4.87
CA ALA A 40 12.06 -35.38 -3.77
C ALA A 40 13.22 -35.19 -2.77
N VAL A 41 14.40 -34.80 -3.26
CA VAL A 41 15.57 -34.50 -2.43
C VAL A 41 15.37 -33.19 -1.69
N ASP A 42 14.93 -32.14 -2.37
CA ASP A 42 14.61 -30.84 -1.75
C ASP A 42 13.57 -31.03 -0.64
N PHE A 43 12.53 -31.83 -0.89
CA PHE A 43 11.52 -32.19 0.11
C PHE A 43 12.14 -32.84 1.35
N VAL A 44 12.91 -33.92 1.22
CA VAL A 44 13.44 -34.59 2.41
C VAL A 44 14.51 -33.76 3.13
N VAL A 45 15.27 -32.92 2.42
CA VAL A 45 16.21 -31.95 3.00
C VAL A 45 15.45 -30.90 3.83
N SER A 46 14.31 -30.42 3.34
CA SER A 46 13.43 -29.52 4.11
C SER A 46 12.92 -30.14 5.42
N LYS A 47 12.85 -31.48 5.48
CA LYS A 47 12.52 -32.24 6.69
C LYS A 47 13.75 -32.57 7.55
N GLY A 48 14.92 -32.01 7.26
CA GLY A 48 16.15 -32.19 8.03
C GLY A 48 17.01 -33.38 7.58
N ALA A 49 16.86 -33.87 6.35
CA ALA A 49 17.78 -34.86 5.79
C ALA A 49 19.13 -34.24 5.43
N ASN A 50 20.22 -34.92 5.80
CA ASN A 50 21.57 -34.53 5.41
C ASN A 50 22.05 -35.32 4.18
N GLY A 51 22.92 -34.70 3.38
CA GLY A 51 23.67 -35.39 2.33
C GLY A 51 24.68 -36.40 2.89
N MET A 52 25.18 -37.30 2.03
CA MET A 52 26.31 -38.18 2.39
C MET A 52 27.62 -37.41 2.51
N SER A 53 27.74 -36.28 1.82
CA SER A 53 28.79 -35.26 2.00
C SER A 53 28.18 -33.87 1.80
N SER A 54 29.01 -32.83 1.94
CA SER A 54 28.61 -31.44 1.63
C SER A 54 28.26 -31.21 0.17
N THR A 55 28.58 -32.14 -0.75
CA THR A 55 28.33 -31.97 -2.19
C THR A 55 27.56 -33.12 -2.83
N MET A 56 27.27 -34.20 -2.08
CA MET A 56 26.61 -35.39 -2.61
C MET A 56 25.45 -35.81 -1.69
N PHE A 57 24.25 -35.96 -2.26
CA PHE A 57 23.13 -36.55 -1.55
C PHE A 57 23.26 -38.08 -1.47
N GLY A 58 23.84 -38.70 -2.50
CA GLY A 58 23.99 -40.14 -2.65
C GLY A 58 22.81 -40.80 -3.35
N THR A 59 22.22 -40.17 -4.37
CA THR A 59 20.96 -40.63 -5.01
C THR A 59 21.04 -42.08 -5.50
N SER A 60 22.19 -42.49 -6.03
CA SER A 60 22.44 -43.85 -6.54
C SER A 60 22.95 -44.84 -5.49
N ALA A 61 23.27 -44.39 -4.28
CA ALA A 61 23.82 -45.23 -3.22
C ALA A 61 22.72 -46.05 -2.54
N GLU A 62 23.05 -47.28 -2.13
CA GLU A 62 22.18 -48.08 -1.28
C GLU A 62 22.01 -47.41 0.09
N ILE A 63 20.78 -47.33 0.59
CA ILE A 63 20.50 -46.71 1.88
C ILE A 63 20.59 -47.73 3.01
N LYS A 64 21.39 -47.41 4.03
CA LYS A 64 21.45 -48.20 5.26
C LYS A 64 20.12 -48.16 5.99
N ARG A 65 19.74 -49.27 6.62
CA ARG A 65 18.49 -49.42 7.37
C ARG A 65 18.33 -48.37 8.47
N VAL A 66 19.42 -47.99 9.13
CA VAL A 66 19.41 -46.91 10.15
C VAL A 66 19.18 -45.53 9.57
N ASP A 67 19.73 -45.24 8.38
CA ASP A 67 19.56 -43.93 7.73
C ASP A 67 18.17 -43.79 7.13
N ALA A 68 17.59 -44.89 6.63
CA ALA A 68 16.20 -44.92 6.22
C ALA A 68 15.25 -44.64 7.40
N ALA A 69 15.56 -45.16 8.59
CA ALA A 69 14.76 -44.92 9.79
C ALA A 69 14.79 -43.45 10.23
N VAL A 70 15.98 -42.82 10.20
CA VAL A 70 16.10 -41.37 10.50
C VAL A 70 15.29 -40.55 9.49
N LEU A 71 15.44 -40.85 8.19
CA LEU A 71 14.74 -40.12 7.14
C LEU A 71 13.21 -40.21 7.29
N LEU A 72 12.68 -41.40 7.55
CA LEU A 72 11.25 -41.60 7.74
C LEU A 72 10.72 -40.89 8.99
N ALA A 73 11.42 -41.00 10.13
CA ALA A 73 11.00 -40.36 11.37
C ALA A 73 10.92 -38.84 11.22
N ASN A 74 11.87 -38.25 10.51
CA ASN A 74 11.91 -36.84 10.18
C ASN A 74 10.75 -36.43 9.26
N VAL A 75 10.52 -37.17 8.17
CA VAL A 75 9.41 -36.88 7.24
C VAL A 75 8.05 -37.00 7.92
N LEU A 76 7.86 -37.98 8.80
CA LEU A 76 6.63 -38.15 9.57
C LEU A 76 6.50 -37.16 10.75
N GLY A 77 7.52 -36.34 11.02
CA GLY A 77 7.50 -35.40 12.14
C GLY A 77 7.38 -36.07 13.51
N LEU A 78 7.90 -37.29 13.67
CA LEU A 78 7.75 -38.04 14.93
C LEU A 78 8.55 -37.38 16.06
N ASN A 79 7.97 -37.35 17.26
CA ASN A 79 8.70 -36.94 18.44
C ASN A 79 9.77 -37.98 18.80
N ILE A 80 11.03 -37.70 18.44
CA ILE A 80 12.19 -38.53 18.75
C ILE A 80 12.72 -38.32 20.17
N GLN A 81 12.30 -37.24 20.84
CA GLN A 81 12.69 -36.92 22.21
C GLN A 81 11.67 -37.55 23.18
N GLY A 82 12.11 -38.56 23.93
CA GLY A 82 11.25 -39.26 24.92
C GLY A 82 10.57 -40.54 24.42
N ALA A 83 10.86 -41.00 23.20
CA ALA A 83 10.37 -42.29 22.72
C ALA A 83 10.96 -43.47 23.54
N PRO A 84 10.16 -44.49 23.92
CA PRO A 84 10.65 -45.65 24.66
C PRO A 84 11.78 -46.40 23.94
N ALA A 85 12.76 -46.89 24.70
CA ALA A 85 13.89 -47.61 24.14
C ALA A 85 13.43 -48.83 23.32
N SER A 86 13.85 -48.91 22.06
CA SER A 86 13.51 -49.98 21.12
C SER A 86 14.03 -51.36 21.52
N GLY A 87 15.04 -51.42 22.40
CA GLY A 87 15.67 -52.64 22.87
C GLY A 87 16.73 -53.23 21.93
N PHE A 88 16.98 -52.59 20.77
CA PHE A 88 18.02 -53.01 19.84
C PHE A 88 19.41 -52.58 20.32
N LYS A 89 20.39 -53.49 20.22
CA LYS A 89 21.74 -53.28 20.77
C LYS A 89 22.72 -52.61 19.81
N ASP A 90 22.40 -52.59 18.52
CA ASP A 90 23.27 -52.18 17.44
C ASP A 90 22.84 -50.87 16.76
N VAL A 91 21.94 -50.11 17.40
CA VAL A 91 21.51 -48.79 16.92
C VAL A 91 22.49 -47.73 17.43
N PRO A 92 23.16 -46.97 16.54
CA PRO A 92 24.08 -45.92 16.95
C PRO A 92 23.33 -44.76 17.63
N ALA A 93 23.99 -44.07 18.56
CA ALA A 93 23.40 -42.99 19.35
C ALA A 93 22.69 -41.92 18.50
N ARG A 94 23.28 -41.56 17.35
CA ARG A 94 22.71 -40.58 16.39
C ARG A 94 21.31 -40.92 15.86
N ALA A 95 20.93 -42.20 15.89
CA ALA A 95 19.68 -42.69 15.33
C ALA A 95 18.76 -43.34 16.38
N ALA A 96 19.19 -43.39 17.65
CA ALA A 96 18.46 -44.05 18.71
C ALA A 96 17.04 -43.47 18.87
N GLY A 97 16.89 -42.14 18.89
CA GLY A 97 15.59 -41.48 18.99
C GLY A 97 14.64 -41.83 17.85
N ALA A 98 15.11 -41.78 16.60
CA ALA A 98 14.31 -42.10 15.42
C ALA A 98 13.85 -43.58 15.41
N VAL A 99 14.76 -44.51 15.69
CA VAL A 99 14.44 -45.95 15.73
C VAL A 99 13.49 -46.27 16.89
N ASN A 100 13.67 -45.63 18.05
CA ASN A 100 12.77 -45.75 19.19
C ASN A 100 11.35 -45.28 18.84
N ALA A 101 11.22 -44.10 18.24
CA ALA A 101 9.93 -43.53 17.85
C ALA A 101 9.20 -44.40 16.82
N LEU A 102 9.90 -44.84 15.77
CA LEU A 102 9.32 -45.73 14.75
C LEU A 102 8.92 -47.10 15.31
N LYS A 103 9.69 -47.64 16.28
CA LYS A 103 9.37 -48.92 16.93
C LYS A 103 8.14 -48.78 17.82
N ALA A 104 8.06 -47.70 18.59
CA ALA A 104 6.91 -47.39 19.44
C ALA A 104 5.63 -47.17 18.62
N ALA A 105 5.74 -46.55 17.44
CA ALA A 105 4.64 -46.37 16.50
C ALA A 105 4.25 -47.67 15.73
N GLY A 106 4.95 -48.78 15.95
CA GLY A 106 4.66 -50.05 15.26
C GLY A 106 5.04 -50.08 13.77
N ILE A 107 5.77 -49.07 13.29
CA ILE A 107 6.19 -48.90 11.90
C ILE A 107 7.36 -49.84 11.57
N THR A 108 8.34 -49.94 12.48
CA THR A 108 9.53 -50.77 12.29
C THR A 108 9.67 -51.92 13.29
N SER A 109 10.45 -52.93 12.90
CA SER A 109 10.89 -54.06 13.71
C SER A 109 12.38 -54.33 13.50
N GLY A 110 13.02 -55.08 14.39
CA GLY A 110 14.40 -55.55 14.20
C GLY A 110 14.45 -56.73 13.23
N LYS A 111 15.64 -57.03 12.71
CA LYS A 111 15.88 -58.30 11.98
C LYS A 111 15.84 -59.49 12.94
N THR A 112 16.25 -59.28 14.19
CA THR A 112 16.04 -60.21 15.30
C THR A 112 15.35 -59.49 16.46
N ALA A 113 15.08 -60.20 17.56
CA ALA A 113 14.47 -59.60 18.75
C ALA A 113 15.31 -58.46 19.37
N ASN A 114 16.63 -58.49 19.19
CA ASN A 114 17.58 -57.55 19.82
C ASN A 114 18.54 -56.85 18.85
N MET A 115 18.43 -57.09 17.54
CA MET A 115 19.25 -56.46 16.50
C MET A 115 18.37 -55.74 15.47
N PHE A 116 18.65 -54.46 15.26
CA PHE A 116 18.06 -53.66 14.20
C PHE A 116 18.75 -53.90 12.86
N ASP A 117 20.00 -54.37 12.85
CA ASP A 117 20.87 -54.51 11.68
C ASP A 117 21.17 -53.16 11.01
N SER A 118 21.64 -52.22 11.82
CA SER A 118 21.72 -50.79 11.47
C SER A 118 22.54 -50.48 10.22
N ASN A 119 23.63 -51.22 10.00
CA ASN A 119 24.59 -50.93 8.93
C ASN A 119 24.26 -51.63 7.61
N SER A 120 23.33 -52.58 7.61
CA SER A 120 22.94 -53.30 6.41
C SER A 120 22.02 -52.44 5.53
N PRO A 121 22.08 -52.59 4.20
CA PRO A 121 21.10 -52.01 3.29
C PRO A 121 19.69 -52.50 3.63
N ILE A 122 18.70 -51.62 3.48
CA ILE A 122 17.28 -52.01 3.57
C ILE A 122 16.76 -52.42 2.19
N SER A 123 15.94 -53.47 2.12
CA SER A 123 15.33 -53.88 0.85
C SER A 123 14.13 -52.99 0.50
N ARG A 124 13.80 -52.92 -0.80
CA ARG A 124 12.61 -52.19 -1.28
C ARG A 124 11.32 -52.70 -0.64
N GLY A 125 11.20 -54.02 -0.41
CA GLY A 125 10.04 -54.60 0.26
C GLY A 125 9.90 -54.16 1.72
N GLU A 126 11.01 -54.06 2.47
CA GLU A 126 10.98 -53.56 3.84
C GLU A 126 10.65 -52.07 3.92
N LEU A 127 11.15 -51.26 2.98
CA LEU A 127 10.75 -49.86 2.86
C LEU A 127 9.27 -49.70 2.54
N ALA A 128 8.71 -50.54 1.64
CA ALA A 128 7.29 -50.50 1.32
C ALA A 128 6.43 -50.70 2.57
N ILE A 129 6.79 -51.66 3.44
CA ILE A 129 6.10 -51.87 4.73
C ILE A 129 6.20 -50.63 5.61
N TRP A 130 7.38 -50.01 5.71
CA TRP A 130 7.57 -48.83 6.55
C TRP A 130 6.79 -47.63 6.04
N ILE A 131 6.77 -47.38 4.73
CA ILE A 131 6.00 -46.29 4.11
C ILE A 131 4.51 -46.55 4.29
N HIS A 132 4.03 -47.74 3.95
CA HIS A 132 2.63 -48.13 4.10
C HIS A 132 2.12 -47.92 5.54
N LYS A 133 2.90 -48.34 6.53
CA LYS A 133 2.54 -48.16 7.95
C LYS A 133 2.70 -46.72 8.42
N GLY A 134 3.79 -46.07 8.05
CA GLY A 134 4.11 -44.71 8.49
C GLY A 134 3.11 -43.68 7.99
N PHE A 135 2.69 -43.80 6.74
CA PHE A 135 1.69 -42.95 6.10
C PHE A 135 0.28 -43.53 6.16
N ASN A 136 0.09 -44.69 6.79
CA ASN A 136 -1.20 -45.39 6.88
C ASN A 136 -1.92 -45.57 5.53
N LEU A 137 -1.16 -45.78 4.45
CA LEU A 137 -1.68 -45.87 3.08
C LEU A 137 -2.70 -47.01 2.95
N LYS A 138 -3.81 -46.76 2.25
CA LYS A 138 -4.90 -47.72 2.03
C LYS A 138 -5.12 -47.98 0.54
N GLY A 139 -5.84 -49.05 0.21
CA GLY A 139 -6.18 -49.39 -1.17
C GLY A 139 -5.37 -50.56 -1.71
N SER A 140 -5.86 -51.10 -2.83
CA SER A 140 -5.25 -52.19 -3.60
C SER A 140 -5.47 -51.90 -5.07
N THR A 141 -4.54 -52.30 -5.93
CA THR A 141 -4.66 -52.15 -7.39
C THR A 141 -4.73 -53.52 -8.07
N SER A 142 -5.11 -53.55 -9.35
CA SER A 142 -5.10 -54.76 -10.19
C SER A 142 -3.72 -55.06 -10.79
N ILE A 143 -2.71 -54.21 -10.53
CA ILE A 143 -1.33 -54.43 -10.98
C ILE A 143 -0.74 -55.60 -10.19
N GLU A 144 -0.36 -56.66 -10.91
CA GLU A 144 0.21 -57.89 -10.35
C GLU A 144 1.73 -57.92 -10.57
N PHE A 145 2.50 -57.50 -9.56
CA PHE A 145 3.95 -57.67 -9.55
C PHE A 145 4.31 -59.11 -9.19
N LYS A 146 5.04 -59.79 -10.09
CA LYS A 146 5.32 -61.24 -9.99
C LYS A 146 6.31 -61.60 -8.89
N ASP A 147 7.12 -60.65 -8.44
CA ASP A 147 8.17 -60.87 -7.44
C ASP A 147 7.72 -60.52 -6.01
N VAL A 148 6.48 -60.08 -5.81
CA VAL A 148 5.95 -59.70 -4.50
C VAL A 148 5.41 -60.92 -3.76
N THR A 149 6.00 -61.24 -2.61
CA THR A 149 5.52 -62.32 -1.73
C THR A 149 4.41 -61.81 -0.80
N GLU A 150 3.61 -62.73 -0.23
CA GLU A 150 2.51 -62.44 0.72
C GLU A 150 2.93 -61.48 1.84
N ARG A 151 4.19 -61.56 2.29
CA ARG A 151 4.75 -60.67 3.32
C ARG A 151 4.70 -59.18 2.94
N TYR A 152 4.89 -58.85 1.67
CA TYR A 152 4.99 -57.47 1.18
C TYR A 152 3.75 -57.03 0.41
N GLU A 153 2.86 -57.97 0.05
CA GLU A 153 1.73 -57.77 -0.84
C GLU A 153 0.86 -56.57 -0.44
N SER A 154 0.34 -56.53 0.78
CA SER A 154 -0.53 -55.43 1.22
C SER A 154 0.16 -54.07 1.18
N ALA A 155 1.47 -54.02 1.48
CA ALA A 155 2.22 -52.78 1.47
C ALA A 155 2.51 -52.31 0.04
N VAL A 156 2.96 -53.21 -0.84
CA VAL A 156 3.25 -52.87 -2.25
C VAL A 156 1.97 -52.48 -2.99
N GLN A 157 0.87 -53.20 -2.75
CA GLN A 157 -0.44 -52.88 -3.30
C GLN A 157 -0.93 -51.50 -2.86
N ALA A 158 -0.79 -51.16 -1.57
CA ALA A 158 -1.12 -49.83 -1.08
C ALA A 158 -0.24 -48.74 -1.70
N LEU A 159 1.07 -48.96 -1.84
CA LEU A 159 1.95 -47.99 -2.49
C LEU A 159 1.58 -47.78 -3.96
N ALA A 160 1.29 -48.86 -4.70
CA ALA A 160 0.91 -48.78 -6.11
C ALA A 160 -0.47 -48.12 -6.32
N ALA A 161 -1.45 -48.43 -5.47
CA ALA A 161 -2.78 -47.81 -5.49
C ALA A 161 -2.75 -46.30 -5.21
N ASN A 162 -1.70 -45.82 -4.53
CA ASN A 162 -1.50 -44.42 -4.17
C ASN A 162 -0.46 -43.72 -5.07
N SER A 163 -0.10 -44.33 -6.20
CA SER A 163 0.90 -43.83 -7.16
C SER A 163 2.28 -43.53 -6.54
N VAL A 164 2.58 -44.14 -5.39
CA VAL A 164 3.89 -43.99 -4.72
C VAL A 164 4.96 -44.76 -5.49
N THR A 165 4.60 -45.85 -6.16
CA THR A 165 5.51 -46.70 -6.93
C THR A 165 4.87 -47.21 -8.23
N GLU A 166 5.68 -47.31 -9.28
CA GLU A 166 5.34 -48.00 -10.54
C GLU A 166 6.06 -49.36 -10.66
N GLY A 167 6.93 -49.69 -9.70
CA GLY A 167 7.82 -50.86 -9.77
C GLY A 167 9.19 -50.51 -10.36
N ILE A 168 10.03 -51.52 -10.58
CA ILE A 168 11.26 -51.39 -11.39
C ILE A 168 11.00 -51.75 -12.86
N SER A 169 9.89 -52.44 -13.12
CA SER A 169 9.28 -52.68 -14.43
C SER A 169 7.78 -52.91 -14.24
N ASP A 170 7.03 -52.96 -15.35
CA ASP A 170 5.58 -53.21 -15.36
C ASP A 170 5.16 -54.51 -14.64
N THR A 171 6.09 -55.45 -14.44
CA THR A 171 5.80 -56.75 -13.81
C THR A 171 6.63 -57.07 -12.57
N GLU A 172 7.57 -56.19 -12.16
CA GLU A 172 8.43 -56.41 -11.00
C GLU A 172 8.55 -55.17 -10.12
N PHE A 173 8.38 -55.33 -8.81
CA PHE A 173 8.62 -54.29 -7.82
C PHE A 173 10.07 -54.26 -7.32
N GLY A 174 10.75 -55.42 -7.34
CA GLY A 174 12.11 -55.62 -6.85
C GLY A 174 12.19 -55.80 -5.34
N VAL A 175 11.29 -56.56 -4.69
CA VAL A 175 11.16 -56.61 -3.21
C VAL A 175 12.45 -57.02 -2.46
N ASN A 176 13.29 -57.82 -3.11
CA ASN A 176 14.55 -58.32 -2.56
C ASN A 176 15.77 -57.47 -2.93
N LEU A 177 15.61 -56.47 -3.80
CA LEU A 177 16.69 -55.54 -4.14
C LEU A 177 16.90 -54.54 -3.01
N ASN A 178 18.15 -54.17 -2.79
CA ASN A 178 18.51 -53.08 -1.90
C ASN A 178 17.97 -51.76 -2.46
N ALA A 179 17.40 -50.95 -1.56
CA ALA A 179 16.83 -49.68 -1.95
C ALA A 179 17.92 -48.61 -2.11
N LYS A 180 17.79 -47.80 -3.16
CA LYS A 180 18.62 -46.61 -3.35
C LYS A 180 18.06 -45.44 -2.57
N ARG A 181 18.94 -44.57 -2.07
CA ARG A 181 18.58 -43.39 -1.27
C ARG A 181 17.71 -42.40 -2.04
N GLY A 182 17.98 -42.19 -3.33
CA GLY A 182 17.18 -41.32 -4.19
C GLY A 182 15.76 -41.84 -4.44
N ASP A 183 15.63 -43.14 -4.74
CA ASP A 183 14.32 -43.78 -4.93
C ASP A 183 13.48 -43.74 -3.65
N TYR A 184 14.13 -43.86 -2.49
CA TYR A 184 13.43 -43.71 -1.22
C TYR A 184 12.94 -42.28 -0.97
N ALA A 185 13.73 -41.26 -1.33
CA ALA A 185 13.27 -39.87 -1.28
C ALA A 185 12.02 -39.65 -2.14
N ILE A 186 11.99 -40.21 -3.36
CA ILE A 186 10.80 -40.17 -4.24
C ILE A 186 9.60 -40.82 -3.55
N PHE A 187 9.78 -42.01 -2.98
CA PHE A 187 8.68 -42.70 -2.30
C PHE A 187 8.14 -41.91 -1.10
N LEU A 188 9.01 -41.26 -0.31
CA LEU A 188 8.60 -40.43 0.82
C LEU A 188 7.88 -39.17 0.36
N HIS A 189 8.37 -38.51 -0.69
CA HIS A 189 7.73 -37.35 -1.28
C HIS A 189 6.33 -37.69 -1.80
N ARG A 190 6.23 -38.72 -2.67
CA ARG A 190 4.96 -39.17 -3.22
C ARG A 190 3.98 -39.62 -2.13
N ALA A 191 4.43 -40.42 -1.15
CA ALA A 191 3.56 -40.83 -0.04
C ALA A 191 3.08 -39.65 0.83
N SER A 192 3.89 -38.59 0.97
CA SER A 192 3.48 -37.39 1.69
C SER A 192 2.45 -36.56 0.93
N ILE A 193 2.49 -36.58 -0.41
CA ILE A 193 1.48 -35.96 -1.27
C ILE A 193 0.17 -36.76 -1.18
N THR A 194 0.22 -38.09 -1.30
CA THR A 194 -1.01 -38.91 -1.29
C THR A 194 -1.71 -39.00 0.07
N THR A 195 -1.07 -38.55 1.16
CA THR A 195 -1.68 -38.48 2.50
C THR A 195 -2.15 -37.09 2.91
N GLN A 196 -1.91 -36.05 2.11
CA GLN A 196 -2.76 -34.87 2.18
C GLN A 196 -4.17 -35.31 1.74
N ALA A 197 -5.18 -34.96 2.53
CA ALA A 197 -6.57 -35.27 2.21
C ALA A 197 -6.85 -34.92 0.74
N SER A 198 -7.53 -35.80 0.01
CA SER A 198 -7.97 -35.49 -1.35
C SER A 198 -8.62 -34.11 -1.35
N PRO A 199 -8.28 -33.25 -2.32
CA PRO A 199 -8.73 -31.87 -2.32
C PRO A 199 -10.25 -31.80 -2.17
N GLU A 200 -10.70 -31.13 -1.11
CA GLU A 200 -12.12 -31.01 -0.77
C GLU A 200 -12.57 -29.59 -1.08
N VAL A 201 -13.63 -29.44 -1.88
CA VAL A 201 -14.21 -28.12 -2.13
C VAL A 201 -14.94 -27.64 -0.87
N VAL A 202 -14.48 -26.52 -0.33
CA VAL A 202 -14.98 -25.92 0.91
C VAL A 202 -16.06 -24.90 0.63
N SER A 203 -15.88 -24.09 -0.42
CA SER A 203 -16.83 -23.07 -0.81
C SER A 203 -16.68 -22.71 -2.29
N VAL A 204 -17.78 -22.25 -2.88
CA VAL A 204 -17.83 -21.62 -4.20
C VAL A 204 -18.48 -20.27 -4.00
N THR A 205 -17.91 -19.22 -4.59
CA THR A 205 -18.45 -17.85 -4.53
C THR A 205 -18.51 -17.27 -5.93
N SER A 206 -19.60 -16.56 -6.26
CA SER A 206 -19.66 -15.77 -7.49
C SER A 206 -18.77 -14.54 -7.34
N VAL A 207 -17.91 -14.29 -8.33
CA VAL A 207 -17.04 -13.10 -8.42
C VAL A 207 -17.64 -12.10 -9.40
N SER A 208 -18.18 -12.59 -10.50
CA SER A 208 -18.93 -11.82 -11.49
C SER A 208 -19.99 -12.72 -12.14
N SER A 209 -20.73 -12.18 -13.13
CA SER A 209 -21.70 -12.96 -13.91
C SER A 209 -21.08 -14.10 -14.73
N THR A 210 -19.75 -14.18 -14.85
CA THR A 210 -19.07 -15.26 -15.60
C THR A 210 -17.90 -15.87 -14.83
N VAL A 211 -17.52 -15.33 -13.67
CA VAL A 211 -16.37 -15.81 -12.90
C VAL A 211 -16.81 -16.36 -11.54
N LEU A 212 -16.28 -17.52 -11.15
CA LEU A 212 -16.41 -18.09 -9.82
C LEU A 212 -15.05 -18.22 -9.15
N ARG A 213 -15.05 -18.15 -7.82
CA ARG A 213 -13.90 -18.50 -6.99
C ARG A 213 -14.21 -19.70 -6.12
N VAL A 214 -13.37 -20.73 -6.22
CA VAL A 214 -13.51 -21.99 -5.49
C VAL A 214 -12.37 -22.11 -4.48
N LYS A 215 -12.73 -22.35 -3.23
CA LYS A 215 -11.78 -22.64 -2.16
C LYS A 215 -11.70 -24.15 -1.97
N ILE A 216 -10.51 -24.71 -2.13
CA ILE A 216 -10.25 -26.14 -2.02
C ILE A 216 -9.29 -26.37 -0.86
N LYS A 217 -9.63 -27.26 0.05
CA LYS A 217 -8.75 -27.68 1.15
C LYS A 217 -7.81 -28.77 0.66
N GLY A 218 -6.51 -28.58 0.81
CA GLY A 218 -5.48 -29.47 0.26
C GLY A 218 -4.89 -28.95 -1.06
N ASP A 219 -3.90 -29.67 -1.58
CA ASP A 219 -3.22 -29.34 -2.83
C ASP A 219 -4.08 -29.73 -4.04
N ALA A 220 -4.38 -28.75 -4.89
CA ALA A 220 -5.12 -28.90 -6.14
C ALA A 220 -4.45 -28.15 -7.31
N ALA A 221 -3.11 -28.17 -7.36
CA ALA A 221 -2.32 -27.45 -8.37
C ALA A 221 -2.65 -27.84 -9.83
N ASP A 222 -3.16 -29.06 -10.07
CA ASP A 222 -3.43 -29.61 -11.42
C ASP A 222 -4.91 -29.59 -11.83
N VAL A 223 -5.74 -28.78 -11.16
CA VAL A 223 -7.18 -28.74 -11.41
C VAL A 223 -7.54 -28.20 -12.80
N LYS A 224 -8.58 -28.76 -13.43
CA LYS A 224 -9.05 -28.40 -14.78
C LYS A 224 -10.53 -28.01 -14.76
N ALA A 225 -10.97 -27.28 -15.78
CA ALA A 225 -12.39 -26.94 -15.96
C ALA A 225 -13.31 -28.17 -15.89
N SER A 226 -12.88 -29.29 -16.47
CA SER A 226 -13.60 -30.57 -16.47
C SER A 226 -13.79 -31.21 -15.10
N ASP A 227 -13.05 -30.76 -14.08
CA ASP A 227 -13.18 -31.29 -12.72
C ASP A 227 -14.42 -30.75 -12.01
N PHE A 228 -15.03 -29.67 -12.49
CA PHE A 228 -16.18 -29.02 -11.85
C PHE A 228 -17.46 -29.29 -12.64
N MET A 229 -18.45 -29.89 -11.99
CA MET A 229 -19.78 -30.06 -12.57
C MET A 229 -20.83 -29.37 -11.72
N PHE A 230 -21.38 -28.29 -12.23
CA PHE A 230 -22.50 -27.57 -11.63
C PHE A 230 -23.84 -28.08 -12.16
N ASP A 231 -24.91 -27.84 -11.41
CA ASP A 231 -26.28 -28.01 -11.89
C ASP A 231 -26.72 -26.85 -12.79
N ASN A 232 -28.00 -26.87 -13.19
CA ASN A 232 -28.65 -25.80 -13.93
C ASN A 232 -27.96 -25.37 -15.24
N GLY A 233 -27.17 -26.29 -15.82
CA GLY A 233 -26.53 -26.11 -17.12
C GLY A 233 -25.34 -25.15 -17.12
N LEU A 234 -24.84 -24.72 -15.95
CA LEU A 234 -23.67 -23.84 -15.84
C LEU A 234 -22.42 -24.57 -16.34
N LYS A 235 -21.82 -24.04 -17.40
CA LYS A 235 -20.60 -24.62 -18.00
C LYS A 235 -19.37 -23.93 -17.41
N VAL A 236 -18.34 -24.73 -17.12
CA VAL A 236 -17.01 -24.24 -16.77
C VAL A 236 -16.15 -24.33 -18.02
N GLU A 237 -15.62 -23.18 -18.44
CA GLU A 237 -14.82 -23.03 -19.66
C GLU A 237 -13.33 -23.12 -19.35
N GLU A 238 -12.91 -22.53 -18.23
CA GLU A 238 -11.51 -22.48 -17.81
C GLU A 238 -11.40 -22.62 -16.28
N ALA A 239 -10.29 -23.17 -15.80
CA ALA A 239 -9.91 -23.19 -14.39
C ALA A 239 -8.45 -22.74 -14.24
N LYS A 240 -8.22 -21.76 -13.37
CA LYS A 240 -6.89 -21.19 -13.11
C LYS A 240 -6.60 -21.24 -11.62
N VAL A 241 -5.50 -21.91 -11.25
CA VAL A 241 -5.00 -21.92 -9.87
C VAL A 241 -4.37 -20.56 -9.55
N MET A 242 -4.78 -19.98 -8.44
CA MET A 242 -4.30 -18.69 -7.97
C MET A 242 -3.10 -18.87 -7.00
N PRO A 243 -2.21 -17.87 -6.88
CA PRO A 243 -1.17 -17.85 -5.84
C PRO A 243 -1.78 -18.06 -4.45
N ALA A 244 -1.13 -18.89 -3.62
CA ALA A 244 -1.70 -19.36 -2.36
C ALA A 244 -1.99 -18.21 -1.37
N ALA A 245 -3.27 -17.91 -1.15
CA ALA A 245 -3.73 -16.88 -0.22
C ALA A 245 -3.82 -17.37 1.24
N GLU A 246 -3.83 -18.69 1.48
CA GLU A 246 -3.96 -19.28 2.82
C GLU A 246 -3.25 -20.63 2.89
N ALA A 247 -2.48 -20.86 3.95
CA ALA A 247 -1.77 -22.12 4.14
C ALA A 247 -2.74 -23.31 4.28
N GLY A 248 -2.60 -24.31 3.41
CA GLY A 248 -3.42 -25.53 3.42
C GLY A 248 -4.67 -25.48 2.54
N TYR A 249 -4.86 -24.39 1.76
CA TYR A 249 -5.92 -24.29 0.76
C TYR A 249 -5.35 -23.92 -0.62
N THR A 250 -5.96 -24.46 -1.66
CA THR A 250 -5.76 -24.06 -3.05
C THR A 250 -6.96 -23.21 -3.49
N MET A 251 -6.69 -22.03 -4.03
CA MET A 251 -7.71 -21.15 -4.60
C MET A 251 -7.75 -21.32 -6.11
N VAL A 252 -8.94 -21.51 -6.66
CA VAL A 252 -9.15 -21.73 -8.10
C VAL A 252 -10.17 -20.75 -8.60
N GLU A 253 -9.84 -20.02 -9.66
CA GLU A 253 -10.77 -19.18 -10.39
C GLU A 253 -11.32 -19.96 -11.58
N LEU A 254 -12.64 -19.94 -11.76
CA LEU A 254 -13.34 -20.61 -12.85
C LEU A 254 -13.96 -19.56 -13.75
N LYS A 255 -13.66 -19.63 -15.04
CA LYS A 255 -14.45 -18.96 -16.07
C LYS A 255 -15.63 -19.84 -16.45
N THR A 256 -16.81 -19.27 -16.49
CA THR A 256 -18.07 -19.98 -16.68
C THR A 256 -18.95 -19.29 -17.71
N SER A 257 -19.91 -20.04 -18.26
CA SER A 257 -21.03 -19.44 -18.98
C SER A 257 -21.81 -18.50 -18.06
N PHE A 258 -22.50 -17.49 -18.62
CA PHE A 258 -23.29 -16.51 -17.87
C PHE A 258 -24.14 -17.12 -16.73
N GLN A 259 -24.01 -16.53 -15.55
CA GLN A 259 -24.68 -16.87 -14.30
C GLN A 259 -25.89 -15.95 -14.12
N GLU A 260 -27.10 -16.51 -14.12
CA GLU A 260 -28.33 -15.72 -14.00
C GLU A 260 -28.46 -15.11 -12.57
N PRO A 261 -28.64 -13.79 -12.43
CA PRO A 261 -28.85 -13.14 -11.12
C PRO A 261 -30.01 -13.75 -10.33
N GLY A 262 -29.83 -13.97 -9.03
CA GLY A 262 -30.81 -14.60 -8.14
C GLY A 262 -30.98 -16.10 -8.32
N LYS A 263 -30.24 -16.72 -9.25
CA LYS A 263 -30.23 -18.16 -9.42
C LYS A 263 -29.19 -18.80 -8.50
N ILE A 264 -29.57 -19.94 -7.92
CA ILE A 264 -28.68 -20.75 -7.11
C ILE A 264 -28.08 -21.84 -7.99
N TYR A 265 -26.76 -21.94 -7.99
CA TYR A 265 -26.03 -23.00 -8.66
C TYR A 265 -25.33 -23.87 -7.62
N LYS A 266 -25.45 -25.19 -7.76
CA LYS A 266 -24.87 -26.19 -6.87
C LYS A 266 -23.75 -26.95 -7.57
N LEU A 267 -22.63 -27.12 -6.87
CA LEU A 267 -21.55 -27.99 -7.31
C LEU A 267 -21.92 -29.45 -7.00
N ASN A 268 -22.15 -30.26 -8.04
CA ASN A 268 -22.57 -31.66 -7.90
C ASN A 268 -21.38 -32.59 -7.68
N SER A 269 -20.30 -32.39 -8.44
CA SER A 269 -19.09 -33.21 -8.33
C SER A 269 -17.83 -32.37 -8.53
N PHE A 270 -16.77 -32.80 -7.86
CA PHE A 270 -15.42 -32.31 -8.03
C PHE A 270 -14.48 -33.48 -8.34
N SER A 271 -13.72 -33.41 -9.44
CA SER A 271 -12.82 -34.45 -9.95
C SER A 271 -13.47 -35.85 -10.01
N GLY A 272 -14.72 -35.90 -10.47
CA GLY A 272 -15.50 -37.14 -10.62
C GLY A 272 -16.11 -37.70 -9.33
N ASN A 273 -15.86 -37.08 -8.17
CA ASN A 273 -16.44 -37.48 -6.89
C ASN A 273 -17.60 -36.55 -6.52
N ALA A 274 -18.67 -37.10 -5.95
CA ALA A 274 -19.75 -36.30 -5.39
C ALA A 274 -19.22 -35.40 -4.27
N VAL A 275 -19.57 -34.11 -4.31
CA VAL A 275 -19.15 -33.15 -3.27
C VAL A 275 -19.90 -33.46 -1.97
N VAL A 276 -19.17 -33.52 -0.85
CA VAL A 276 -19.75 -33.74 0.47
C VAL A 276 -20.21 -32.40 1.03
N GLY A 277 -21.51 -32.25 1.29
CA GLY A 277 -22.12 -31.01 1.75
C GLY A 277 -22.97 -30.32 0.68
N ASN A 278 -23.72 -29.27 1.07
CA ASN A 278 -24.49 -28.47 0.12
C ASN A 278 -23.65 -27.26 -0.31
N ILE A 279 -22.70 -27.49 -1.20
CA ILE A 279 -21.87 -26.43 -1.78
C ILE A 279 -22.63 -25.80 -2.94
N SER A 280 -23.21 -24.64 -2.68
CA SER A 280 -23.93 -23.82 -3.65
C SER A 280 -23.56 -22.37 -3.47
N PHE A 281 -23.70 -21.60 -4.53
CA PHE A 281 -23.66 -20.14 -4.48
C PHE A 281 -24.96 -19.60 -5.07
N GLU A 282 -25.44 -18.50 -4.50
CA GLU A 282 -26.44 -17.67 -5.13
C GLU A 282 -25.69 -16.59 -5.91
N VAL A 283 -26.03 -16.40 -7.18
CA VAL A 283 -25.60 -15.20 -7.89
C VAL A 283 -26.32 -14.05 -7.20
N PRO A 284 -25.60 -13.07 -6.63
CA PRO A 284 -26.24 -11.96 -5.94
C PRO A 284 -27.37 -11.41 -6.82
N SER A 285 -28.61 -11.59 -6.37
CA SER A 285 -29.69 -10.83 -6.95
C SER A 285 -29.52 -9.42 -6.41
N VAL A 286 -29.21 -8.47 -7.29
CA VAL A 286 -29.82 -7.15 -7.10
C VAL A 286 -31.31 -7.46 -7.02
N PRO A 287 -32.02 -7.12 -5.93
CA PRO A 287 -33.42 -7.43 -5.81
C PRO A 287 -34.10 -6.93 -7.10
N PRO A 288 -34.95 -7.74 -7.76
CA PRO A 288 -35.71 -7.22 -8.87
C PRO A 288 -36.61 -6.14 -8.27
N VAL A 289 -36.22 -4.89 -8.48
CA VAL A 289 -37.15 -3.78 -8.35
C VAL A 289 -38.18 -4.07 -9.43
N THR A 290 -39.35 -4.52 -9.00
CA THR A 290 -40.51 -4.52 -9.88
C THR A 290 -40.68 -3.07 -10.27
N PRO A 291 -40.60 -2.72 -11.57
CA PRO A 291 -40.66 -1.33 -11.97
C PRO A 291 -42.00 -0.77 -11.45
N PRO A 292 -42.00 0.33 -10.68
CA PRO A 292 -43.18 1.14 -10.62
C PRO A 292 -43.50 1.55 -12.07
N PRO A 293 -44.79 1.73 -12.41
CA PRO A 293 -45.12 2.28 -13.72
C PRO A 293 -44.34 3.59 -13.90
N ALA A 294 -43.83 3.83 -15.11
CA ALA A 294 -43.26 5.11 -15.52
C ALA A 294 -44.12 6.25 -14.97
N SER A 295 -43.49 7.28 -14.41
CA SER A 295 -44.16 8.51 -14.04
C SER A 295 -44.97 8.97 -15.25
N GLY A 296 -46.30 8.80 -15.17
CA GLY A 296 -47.21 9.11 -16.27
C GLY A 296 -47.34 10.61 -16.53
N ASP A 297 -46.36 11.41 -16.11
CA ASP A 297 -46.33 12.87 -16.14
C ASP A 297 -45.34 13.45 -17.17
N GLY A 298 -44.59 12.61 -17.91
CA GLY A 298 -43.67 13.05 -18.97
C GLY A 298 -42.32 13.55 -18.44
N THR A 299 -41.92 13.17 -17.22
CA THR A 299 -40.65 13.59 -16.62
C THR A 299 -39.71 12.42 -16.34
N TYR A 300 -38.41 12.69 -16.35
CA TYR A 300 -37.36 11.71 -16.09
C TYR A 300 -36.45 12.17 -14.96
N ASP A 301 -36.38 11.39 -13.88
CA ASP A 301 -35.49 11.64 -12.75
C ASP A 301 -34.20 10.82 -12.90
N LEU A 302 -33.03 11.44 -12.79
CA LEU A 302 -31.71 10.81 -12.82
C LEU A 302 -30.98 11.12 -11.51
N ASN A 303 -30.50 10.10 -10.83
CA ASN A 303 -29.59 10.23 -9.68
C ASN A 303 -28.15 10.04 -10.16
N ILE A 304 -27.27 10.96 -9.78
CA ILE A 304 -25.84 10.91 -10.08
C ILE A 304 -25.12 10.82 -8.75
N MET A 305 -24.60 9.63 -8.45
CA MET A 305 -23.62 9.44 -7.39
C MET A 305 -22.24 9.75 -7.94
N HIS A 306 -21.43 10.48 -7.18
CA HIS A 306 -20.09 10.81 -7.62
C HIS A 306 -19.06 10.85 -6.49
N THR A 307 -17.84 10.51 -6.88
CA THR A 307 -16.62 10.71 -6.09
C THR A 307 -15.58 11.44 -6.93
N ASN A 308 -14.63 12.08 -6.24
CA ASN A 308 -13.50 12.77 -6.84
C ASN A 308 -12.38 12.80 -5.78
N ASP A 309 -11.12 12.91 -6.22
CA ASP A 309 -9.97 13.16 -5.35
C ASP A 309 -9.87 12.16 -4.19
N THR A 310 -10.10 10.88 -4.49
CA THR A 310 -10.11 9.83 -3.46
C THR A 310 -8.71 9.50 -2.96
N HIS A 311 -7.68 9.77 -3.78
CA HIS A 311 -6.26 9.71 -3.43
C HIS A 311 -5.89 8.48 -2.57
N ALA A 312 -6.27 7.30 -3.05
CA ALA A 312 -6.02 6.00 -2.42
C ALA A 312 -6.43 5.89 -0.93
N HIS A 313 -7.42 6.65 -0.47
CA HIS A 313 -7.92 6.58 0.90
C HIS A 313 -8.88 5.40 1.09
N LEU A 314 -8.33 4.20 1.16
CA LEU A 314 -9.10 2.95 1.23
C LEU A 314 -9.62 2.57 2.62
N ASP A 315 -9.20 3.25 3.70
CA ASP A 315 -9.63 2.91 5.06
C ASP A 315 -11.16 3.01 5.25
N ASN A 316 -11.83 3.90 4.51
CA ASN A 316 -13.29 4.05 4.53
C ASN A 316 -13.99 3.33 3.36
N VAL A 317 -13.27 2.55 2.52
CA VAL A 317 -13.86 1.97 1.29
C VAL A 317 -15.04 1.06 1.56
N ALA A 318 -15.02 0.31 2.66
CA ALA A 318 -16.13 -0.55 3.05
C ALA A 318 -17.39 0.24 3.40
N LYS A 319 -17.24 1.42 4.03
CA LYS A 319 -18.37 2.31 4.31
C LYS A 319 -18.88 3.01 3.06
N LYS A 320 -17.96 3.45 2.19
CA LYS A 320 -18.29 4.03 0.88
C LYS A 320 -19.17 3.08 0.06
N ILE A 321 -18.79 1.80 0.02
CA ILE A 321 -19.55 0.77 -0.69
C ILE A 321 -20.95 0.60 -0.10
N THR A 322 -21.11 0.64 1.23
CA THR A 322 -22.45 0.64 1.86
C THR A 322 -23.25 1.87 1.48
N ALA A 323 -22.67 3.07 1.53
CA ALA A 323 -23.34 4.32 1.14
C ALA A 323 -23.87 4.24 -0.30
N ILE A 324 -23.03 3.80 -1.25
CA ILE A 324 -23.41 3.63 -2.66
C ILE A 324 -24.54 2.60 -2.81
N LYS A 325 -24.46 1.47 -2.10
CA LYS A 325 -25.50 0.43 -2.16
C LYS A 325 -26.85 0.93 -1.62
N GLU A 326 -26.84 1.69 -0.53
CA GLU A 326 -28.04 2.27 0.05
C GLU A 326 -28.64 3.33 -0.90
N GLU A 327 -27.81 4.17 -1.49
CA GLU A 327 -28.24 5.21 -2.43
C GLU A 327 -28.85 4.61 -3.71
N ARG A 328 -28.19 3.63 -4.32
CA ARG A 328 -28.73 2.86 -5.46
C ARG A 328 -30.03 2.12 -5.15
N ALA A 329 -30.22 1.69 -3.91
CA ALA A 329 -31.46 1.02 -3.52
C ALA A 329 -32.66 1.99 -3.48
N ASN A 330 -32.39 3.29 -3.26
CA ASN A 330 -33.41 4.33 -3.21
C ASN A 330 -33.66 4.99 -4.58
N HIS A 331 -32.70 4.90 -5.52
CA HIS A 331 -32.77 5.57 -6.83
C HIS A 331 -32.68 4.56 -7.99
N GLN A 332 -33.74 4.50 -8.81
CA GLN A 332 -33.85 3.50 -9.90
C GLN A 332 -33.02 3.82 -11.12
N ASN A 333 -32.90 5.12 -11.42
CA ASN A 333 -32.12 5.66 -12.53
C ASN A 333 -30.86 6.27 -11.92
N SER A 334 -29.84 5.46 -11.63
CA SER A 334 -28.65 5.96 -10.95
C SER A 334 -27.39 5.71 -11.77
N LEU A 335 -26.51 6.70 -11.83
CA LEU A 335 -25.14 6.57 -12.32
C LEU A 335 -24.16 6.70 -11.16
N LEU A 336 -23.05 5.97 -11.21
CA LEU A 336 -21.91 6.17 -10.32
C LEU A 336 -20.70 6.61 -11.12
N LEU A 337 -20.24 7.84 -10.91
CA LEU A 337 -19.15 8.45 -11.68
C LEU A 337 -17.96 8.77 -10.77
N ASP A 338 -16.74 8.71 -11.31
CA ASP A 338 -15.54 9.19 -10.61
C ASP A 338 -14.85 10.29 -11.42
N ALA A 339 -14.65 11.44 -10.79
CA ALA A 339 -14.10 12.63 -11.45
C ALA A 339 -12.57 12.71 -11.35
N GLY A 340 -11.84 11.58 -11.21
CA GLY A 340 -10.38 11.55 -11.26
C GLY A 340 -9.68 11.71 -9.91
N ASP A 341 -8.35 11.57 -9.93
CA ASP A 341 -7.45 11.54 -8.77
C ASP A 341 -7.81 10.42 -7.77
N VAL A 342 -7.90 9.21 -8.31
CA VAL A 342 -7.88 7.98 -7.51
C VAL A 342 -6.45 7.69 -7.03
N PHE A 343 -5.45 8.04 -7.85
CA PHE A 343 -4.04 7.78 -7.56
C PHE A 343 -3.45 8.71 -6.50
N SER A 344 -2.26 8.33 -6.02
CA SER A 344 -1.49 9.05 -5.01
C SER A 344 -2.15 9.10 -3.62
N GLY A 345 -1.54 9.83 -2.68
CA GLY A 345 -2.12 10.13 -1.35
C GLY A 345 -1.79 9.18 -0.20
N THR A 346 -1.81 7.85 -0.39
CA THR A 346 -1.51 6.90 0.70
C THR A 346 -0.61 5.75 0.26
N LEU A 347 -0.11 4.99 1.25
CA LEU A 347 0.66 3.77 1.01
C LEU A 347 -0.09 2.72 0.19
N TYR A 348 -1.42 2.76 0.10
CA TYR A 348 -2.17 1.89 -0.80
C TYR A 348 -1.73 2.12 -2.25
N PHE A 349 -1.58 3.38 -2.68
CA PHE A 349 -1.06 3.67 -4.01
C PHE A 349 0.42 3.30 -4.15
N ASN A 350 1.25 3.60 -3.15
CA ASN A 350 2.68 3.29 -3.21
C ASN A 350 2.93 1.78 -3.40
N GLU A 351 2.15 0.92 -2.74
CA GLU A 351 2.33 -0.54 -2.80
C GLU A 351 1.57 -1.21 -3.95
N PHE A 352 0.41 -0.67 -4.35
CA PHE A 352 -0.49 -1.35 -5.30
C PHE A 352 -0.69 -0.62 -6.61
N ASN A 353 -0.12 0.57 -6.79
CA ASN A 353 -0.18 1.35 -8.04
C ASN A 353 -1.62 1.47 -8.60
N GLY A 354 -2.59 1.82 -7.75
CA GLY A 354 -4.01 1.98 -8.12
C GLY A 354 -4.82 0.68 -8.22
N LEU A 355 -4.19 -0.49 -8.25
CA LEU A 355 -4.89 -1.78 -8.38
C LEU A 355 -5.67 -2.19 -7.12
N ALA A 356 -5.45 -1.53 -5.99
CA ALA A 356 -6.28 -1.70 -4.81
C ALA A 356 -7.62 -1.00 -5.00
N ASP A 357 -7.58 0.28 -5.38
CA ASP A 357 -8.75 1.10 -5.69
C ASP A 357 -9.57 0.49 -6.83
N GLN A 358 -8.91 0.05 -7.90
CA GLN A 358 -9.56 -0.62 -9.04
C GLN A 358 -10.43 -1.81 -8.60
N GLU A 359 -9.96 -2.67 -7.68
CA GLU A 359 -10.76 -3.82 -7.23
C GLU A 359 -12.05 -3.38 -6.54
N PHE A 360 -12.01 -2.31 -5.75
CA PHE A 360 -13.20 -1.79 -5.08
C PHE A 360 -14.13 -1.02 -6.02
N MET A 361 -13.58 -0.28 -6.99
CA MET A 361 -14.36 0.37 -8.04
C MET A 361 -15.08 -0.66 -8.91
N ASN A 362 -14.38 -1.73 -9.31
CA ASN A 362 -14.96 -2.87 -10.02
C ASN A 362 -16.02 -3.60 -9.18
N LEU A 363 -15.77 -3.76 -7.88
CA LEU A 363 -16.69 -4.45 -6.97
C LEU A 363 -18.04 -3.72 -6.86
N ILE A 364 -18.00 -2.38 -6.77
CA ILE A 364 -19.23 -1.60 -6.68
C ILE A 364 -19.81 -1.28 -8.06
N GLY A 365 -19.01 -1.31 -9.13
CA GLY A 365 -19.44 -1.09 -10.51
C GLY A 365 -19.66 0.38 -10.80
N TYR A 366 -18.59 1.13 -11.02
CA TYR A 366 -18.66 2.49 -11.58
C TYR A 366 -19.20 2.45 -13.01
N ASP A 367 -19.83 3.53 -13.45
CA ASP A 367 -20.39 3.67 -14.79
C ASP A 367 -19.44 4.35 -15.77
N ALA A 368 -18.61 5.28 -15.27
CA ALA A 368 -17.50 5.90 -15.98
C ALA A 368 -16.54 6.57 -15.00
N MET A 369 -15.31 6.82 -15.46
CA MET A 369 -14.30 7.61 -14.76
C MET A 369 -13.61 8.56 -15.75
N THR A 370 -13.25 9.78 -15.33
CA THR A 370 -12.28 10.61 -16.06
C THR A 370 -10.91 10.56 -15.39
N PHE A 371 -9.87 11.05 -16.08
CA PHE A 371 -8.53 11.14 -15.50
C PHE A 371 -8.36 12.45 -14.76
N GLY A 372 -7.75 12.40 -13.59
CA GLY A 372 -7.10 13.54 -12.95
C GLY A 372 -5.61 13.58 -13.21
N ASN A 373 -4.95 14.59 -12.67
CA ASN A 373 -3.51 14.76 -12.88
C ASN A 373 -2.70 13.67 -12.17
N HIS A 374 -3.16 13.15 -11.04
CA HIS A 374 -2.42 12.16 -10.27
C HIS A 374 -2.43 10.76 -10.90
N GLU A 375 -3.35 10.48 -11.84
CA GLU A 375 -3.30 9.25 -12.64
C GLU A 375 -1.98 9.12 -13.43
N PHE A 376 -1.30 10.24 -13.69
CA PHE A 376 -0.05 10.31 -14.44
C PHE A 376 1.22 10.39 -13.56
N ASP A 377 1.12 10.35 -12.22
CA ASP A 377 2.24 10.56 -11.30
C ASP A 377 3.44 9.62 -11.57
N LYS A 378 3.12 8.38 -11.97
CA LYS A 378 4.10 7.32 -12.27
C LYS A 378 4.15 6.99 -13.78
N GLY A 379 3.68 7.90 -14.62
CA GLY A 379 3.61 7.76 -16.06
C GLY A 379 2.56 6.76 -16.57
N THR A 380 2.34 6.77 -17.89
CA THR A 380 1.32 5.97 -18.57
C THR A 380 1.56 4.45 -18.48
N GLU A 381 2.81 4.01 -18.27
CA GLU A 381 3.13 2.60 -18.03
C GLU A 381 2.45 2.08 -16.76
N THR A 382 2.41 2.88 -15.70
CA THR A 382 1.75 2.51 -14.44
C THR A 382 0.23 2.64 -14.53
N LEU A 383 -0.26 3.62 -15.30
CA LEU A 383 -1.69 3.86 -15.52
C LEU A 383 -2.34 2.76 -16.39
N ALA A 384 -1.64 2.23 -17.38
CA ALA A 384 -2.23 1.27 -18.34
C ALA A 384 -2.83 0.00 -17.71
N PRO A 385 -2.22 -0.66 -16.70
CA PRO A 385 -2.86 -1.75 -15.97
C PRO A 385 -4.13 -1.35 -15.21
N PHE A 386 -4.20 -0.10 -14.72
CA PHE A 386 -5.39 0.42 -14.06
C PHE A 386 -6.53 0.67 -15.05
N VAL A 387 -6.23 1.15 -16.26
CA VAL A 387 -7.22 1.27 -17.33
C VAL A 387 -7.70 -0.12 -17.77
N LYS A 388 -6.78 -0.99 -18.20
CA LYS A 388 -7.08 -2.33 -18.75
C LYS A 388 -7.85 -3.26 -17.80
N GLY A 389 -7.70 -3.08 -16.50
CA GLY A 389 -8.36 -3.92 -15.50
C GLY A 389 -9.69 -3.36 -14.98
N ALA A 390 -10.12 -2.17 -15.42
CA ALA A 390 -11.38 -1.59 -15.02
C ALA A 390 -12.56 -2.33 -15.68
N ASN A 391 -13.65 -2.52 -14.93
CA ASN A 391 -14.92 -3.04 -15.43
C ASN A 391 -15.88 -1.89 -15.78
N PHE A 392 -15.31 -0.79 -16.28
CA PHE A 392 -16.00 0.42 -16.68
C PHE A 392 -15.12 1.18 -17.68
N PRO A 393 -15.73 1.99 -18.57
CA PRO A 393 -15.00 2.83 -19.51
C PRO A 393 -14.44 4.09 -18.85
N PHE A 394 -13.39 4.63 -19.47
CA PHE A 394 -12.86 5.95 -19.18
C PHE A 394 -13.36 6.96 -20.20
N VAL A 395 -13.61 8.19 -19.75
CA VAL A 395 -13.95 9.33 -20.61
C VAL A 395 -12.89 10.42 -20.49
N SER A 396 -12.39 10.90 -21.62
CA SER A 396 -11.47 12.06 -21.70
C SER A 396 -11.45 12.62 -23.12
N ALA A 397 -12.10 13.76 -23.32
CA ALA A 397 -12.24 14.41 -24.62
C ALA A 397 -11.05 15.29 -25.00
N ASN A 398 -10.26 15.75 -24.02
CA ASN A 398 -9.16 16.68 -24.26
C ASN A 398 -7.77 16.06 -24.00
N VAL A 399 -7.67 14.74 -23.85
CA VAL A 399 -6.39 14.06 -23.72
C VAL A 399 -6.20 13.09 -24.87
N ASP A 400 -5.22 13.37 -25.74
CA ASP A 400 -4.87 12.53 -26.87
C ASP A 400 -3.76 11.54 -26.46
N PHE A 401 -4.10 10.25 -26.49
CA PHE A 401 -3.19 9.12 -26.22
C PHE A 401 -2.72 8.41 -27.50
N SER A 402 -3.03 8.93 -28.70
CA SER A 402 -2.77 8.24 -29.96
C SER A 402 -1.28 7.97 -30.24
N ALA A 403 -0.39 8.78 -29.66
CA ALA A 403 1.05 8.62 -29.73
C ALA A 403 1.65 7.85 -28.53
N ASP A 404 0.91 7.70 -27.43
CA ASP A 404 1.43 7.07 -26.20
C ASP A 404 1.63 5.56 -26.38
N GLU A 405 2.82 5.06 -26.02
CA GLU A 405 3.16 3.64 -26.24
C GLU A 405 2.33 2.67 -25.38
N ASN A 406 1.78 3.12 -24.25
CA ASN A 406 1.16 2.27 -23.23
C ASN A 406 -0.38 2.19 -23.34
N LEU A 407 -1.01 3.28 -23.80
CA LEU A 407 -2.45 3.51 -23.80
C LEU A 407 -3.06 3.70 -25.20
N LYS A 408 -2.29 3.90 -26.26
CA LYS A 408 -2.83 4.04 -27.64
C LYS A 408 -3.74 2.89 -28.07
N ASP A 409 -3.53 1.68 -27.56
CA ASP A 409 -4.33 0.51 -27.90
C ASP A 409 -5.68 0.50 -27.16
N GLN A 410 -5.81 1.29 -26.09
CA GLN A 410 -7.04 1.48 -25.30
C GLN A 410 -7.77 2.76 -25.72
N PHE A 411 -7.12 3.63 -26.49
CA PHE A 411 -7.65 4.94 -26.84
C PHE A 411 -8.49 4.90 -28.11
N ASN A 412 -9.73 5.35 -27.98
CA ASN A 412 -10.70 5.43 -29.05
C ASN A 412 -11.15 6.89 -29.18
N ASP A 413 -10.63 7.57 -30.20
CA ASP A 413 -10.96 8.97 -30.55
C ASP A 413 -12.38 9.07 -31.15
N GLU A 414 -13.39 8.77 -30.34
CA GLU A 414 -14.81 8.82 -30.72
C GLU A 414 -15.75 8.95 -29.51
N ILE A 415 -17.01 9.28 -29.80
CA ILE A 415 -18.12 9.09 -28.87
C ILE A 415 -18.75 7.71 -29.11
N SER A 416 -18.68 6.83 -28.10
CA SER A 416 -19.19 5.47 -28.24
C SER A 416 -20.58 5.28 -27.61
N SER A 417 -21.51 4.72 -28.38
CA SER A 417 -22.79 4.23 -27.85
C SER A 417 -22.73 2.80 -27.30
N ASN A 418 -21.60 2.11 -27.46
CA ASN A 418 -21.37 0.77 -26.93
C ASN A 418 -19.95 0.69 -26.35
N PRO A 419 -19.64 1.48 -25.31
CA PRO A 419 -18.30 1.50 -24.75
C PRO A 419 -17.95 0.14 -24.16
N GLU A 420 -16.71 -0.28 -24.37
CA GLU A 420 -16.12 -1.45 -23.72
C GLU A 420 -15.45 -1.06 -22.40
N ASP A 421 -15.45 -1.99 -21.45
CA ASP A 421 -14.79 -1.82 -20.15
C ASP A 421 -13.26 -1.76 -20.34
N GLY A 422 -12.58 -0.89 -19.60
CA GLY A 422 -11.13 -0.76 -19.64
C GLY A 422 -10.58 -0.13 -20.93
N GLU A 423 -11.44 0.61 -21.63
CA GLU A 423 -11.12 1.39 -22.83
C GLU A 423 -11.39 2.88 -22.56
N ILE A 424 -10.73 3.75 -23.32
CA ILE A 424 -10.78 5.22 -23.22
C ILE A 424 -11.53 5.78 -24.43
N TYR A 425 -12.51 6.64 -24.17
CA TYR A 425 -13.29 7.33 -25.21
C TYR A 425 -13.32 8.84 -24.95
N ASN A 426 -13.54 9.65 -25.99
CA ASN A 426 -13.78 11.08 -25.78
C ASN A 426 -15.09 11.30 -25.00
N GLY A 427 -16.08 10.47 -25.30
CA GLY A 427 -17.33 10.40 -24.55
C GLY A 427 -18.08 9.09 -24.81
N ILE A 428 -19.09 8.83 -23.98
CA ILE A 428 -19.92 7.63 -24.07
C ILE A 428 -21.39 7.98 -23.98
N VAL A 429 -22.23 7.09 -24.51
CA VAL A 429 -23.69 7.16 -24.35
C VAL A 429 -24.14 6.03 -23.44
N LYS A 430 -24.67 6.37 -22.27
CA LYS A 430 -25.21 5.41 -21.32
C LYS A 430 -26.73 5.37 -21.41
N ALA A 431 -27.28 4.17 -21.61
CA ALA A 431 -28.72 3.97 -21.56
C ALA A 431 -29.17 3.68 -20.12
N VAL A 432 -29.99 4.56 -19.54
CA VAL A 432 -30.50 4.42 -18.16
C VAL A 432 -32.03 4.38 -18.21
N ASN A 433 -32.59 3.17 -18.06
CA ASN A 433 -34.03 2.90 -18.15
C ASN A 433 -34.72 3.47 -19.40
N GLY A 434 -34.03 3.42 -20.54
CA GLY A 434 -34.56 3.78 -21.86
C GLY A 434 -34.19 5.17 -22.35
N GLU A 435 -33.76 6.06 -21.44
CA GLU A 435 -33.18 7.36 -21.79
C GLU A 435 -31.69 7.23 -22.10
N LYS A 436 -31.19 8.07 -23.01
CA LYS A 436 -29.77 8.14 -23.38
C LYS A 436 -29.13 9.34 -22.70
N ILE A 437 -28.06 9.09 -21.96
CA ILE A 437 -27.26 10.11 -21.27
C ILE A 437 -25.89 10.15 -21.93
N GLY A 438 -25.49 11.31 -22.44
CA GLY A 438 -24.13 11.56 -22.91
C GLY A 438 -23.22 11.88 -21.74
N ILE A 439 -22.03 11.30 -21.72
CA ILE A 439 -21.01 11.54 -20.69
C ILE A 439 -19.67 11.74 -21.39
N PHE A 440 -19.03 12.89 -21.23
CA PHE A 440 -17.67 13.13 -21.73
C PHE A 440 -16.75 13.56 -20.59
N GLY A 441 -15.45 13.40 -20.79
CA GLY A 441 -14.45 13.67 -19.76
C GLY A 441 -13.58 14.88 -20.09
N LEU A 442 -13.04 15.57 -19.08
CA LEU A 442 -12.01 16.60 -19.26
C LEU A 442 -10.96 16.49 -18.15
N THR A 443 -9.69 16.68 -18.50
CA THR A 443 -8.56 16.68 -17.56
C THR A 443 -7.77 17.98 -17.69
N THR A 444 -7.35 18.57 -16.57
CA THR A 444 -6.60 19.85 -16.58
C THR A 444 -5.35 19.78 -17.46
N ALA A 445 -5.17 20.80 -18.31
CA ALA A 445 -3.97 20.91 -19.15
C ALA A 445 -2.69 21.15 -18.34
N GLU A 446 -2.82 21.52 -17.06
CA GLU A 446 -1.71 21.66 -16.12
C GLU A 446 -1.03 20.33 -15.81
N THR A 447 -1.68 19.19 -16.08
CA THR A 447 -1.16 17.83 -15.84
C THR A 447 0.24 17.63 -16.44
N LYS A 448 0.55 18.27 -17.57
CA LYS A 448 1.88 18.23 -18.22
C LYS A 448 3.00 18.81 -17.33
N ASP A 449 2.66 19.73 -16.45
CA ASP A 449 3.59 20.49 -15.60
C ASP A 449 3.57 20.02 -14.14
N ILE A 450 2.45 19.43 -13.68
CA ILE A 450 2.25 19.02 -12.28
C ILE A 450 2.32 17.49 -12.07
N SER A 451 2.48 16.71 -13.14
CA SER A 451 2.55 15.24 -13.09
C SER A 451 3.60 14.69 -14.07
N SER A 452 3.52 13.42 -14.47
CA SER A 452 4.48 12.76 -15.37
C SER A 452 3.86 12.06 -16.58
N PRO A 453 2.99 12.73 -17.38
CA PRO A 453 2.31 12.09 -18.51
C PRO A 453 3.23 11.70 -19.67
N GLY A 454 4.39 12.34 -19.82
CA GLY A 454 5.30 12.15 -20.96
C GLY A 454 4.99 13.09 -22.13
N GLU A 455 5.90 13.16 -23.12
CA GLU A 455 5.76 14.07 -24.27
C GLU A 455 4.73 13.58 -25.31
N ASP A 456 4.36 12.30 -25.27
CA ASP A 456 3.47 11.65 -26.24
C ASP A 456 1.98 11.69 -25.83
N VAL A 457 1.66 12.27 -24.67
CA VAL A 457 0.29 12.54 -24.22
C VAL A 457 0.03 14.04 -24.37
N VAL A 458 -0.97 14.41 -25.17
CA VAL A 458 -1.28 15.81 -25.46
C VAL A 458 -2.57 16.23 -24.76
N PHE A 459 -2.49 17.34 -24.02
CA PHE A 459 -3.64 17.96 -23.37
C PHE A 459 -4.12 19.14 -24.22
N GLU A 460 -5.30 19.02 -24.79
CA GLU A 460 -5.95 19.99 -25.65
C GLU A 460 -6.83 20.96 -24.87
N ASP A 461 -7.25 22.05 -25.52
CA ASP A 461 -8.11 23.07 -24.94
C ASP A 461 -9.47 22.48 -24.50
N TYR A 462 -9.79 22.61 -23.22
CA TYR A 462 -10.95 21.97 -22.62
C TYR A 462 -12.28 22.55 -23.13
N ILE A 463 -12.34 23.84 -23.47
CA ILE A 463 -13.54 24.49 -24.01
C ILE A 463 -13.79 23.99 -25.43
N GLU A 464 -12.78 24.01 -26.30
CA GLU A 464 -12.90 23.55 -27.68
C GLU A 464 -13.34 22.07 -27.75
N GLN A 465 -12.79 21.22 -26.89
CA GLN A 465 -13.15 19.80 -26.87
C GLN A 465 -14.52 19.54 -26.23
N ALA A 466 -14.93 20.31 -25.24
CA ALA A 466 -16.26 20.24 -24.68
C ALA A 466 -17.34 20.64 -25.70
N GLU A 467 -17.14 21.73 -26.44
CA GLU A 467 -18.04 22.16 -27.53
C GLU A 467 -18.19 21.04 -28.58
N LYS A 468 -17.08 20.44 -29.03
CA LYS A 468 -17.10 19.30 -29.96
C LYS A 468 -17.87 18.09 -29.41
N ALA A 469 -17.69 17.78 -28.13
CA ALA A 469 -18.37 16.66 -27.49
C ALA A 469 -19.87 16.89 -27.40
N VAL A 470 -20.30 18.09 -26.99
CA VAL A 470 -21.72 18.49 -26.95
C VAL A 470 -22.34 18.40 -28.34
N GLU A 471 -21.73 19.04 -29.35
CA GLU A 471 -22.22 19.00 -30.73
C GLU A 471 -22.38 17.56 -31.25
N ALA A 472 -21.44 16.69 -30.92
CA ALA A 472 -21.46 15.28 -31.33
C ALA A 472 -22.54 14.45 -30.61
N PHE A 473 -22.89 14.77 -29.36
CA PHE A 473 -24.04 14.17 -28.66
C PHE A 473 -25.37 14.67 -29.24
N GLU A 474 -25.52 15.98 -29.43
CA GLU A 474 -26.73 16.59 -29.98
C GLU A 474 -27.02 16.09 -31.41
N ALA A 475 -25.98 15.93 -32.23
CA ALA A 475 -26.11 15.35 -33.57
C ALA A 475 -26.64 13.90 -33.55
N GLN A 476 -26.46 13.17 -32.44
CA GLN A 476 -27.01 11.84 -32.19
C GLN A 476 -28.42 11.87 -31.56
N GLY A 477 -28.97 13.07 -31.34
CA GLY A 477 -30.26 13.29 -30.69
C GLY A 477 -30.24 13.02 -29.18
N ILE A 478 -29.06 13.15 -28.55
CA ILE A 478 -28.90 13.07 -27.10
C ILE A 478 -29.08 14.47 -26.53
N ASN A 479 -29.90 14.59 -25.49
CA ASN A 479 -30.35 15.85 -24.91
C ASN A 479 -30.19 15.88 -23.38
N LYS A 480 -29.33 15.01 -22.85
CA LYS A 480 -28.97 14.92 -21.44
C LYS A 480 -27.47 14.67 -21.39
N ILE A 481 -26.67 15.69 -21.08
CA ILE A 481 -25.21 15.67 -21.23
C ILE A 481 -24.55 16.00 -19.90
N ILE A 482 -23.67 15.09 -19.47
CA ILE A 482 -22.85 15.22 -18.26
C ILE A 482 -21.40 15.43 -18.70
N ALA A 483 -20.78 16.50 -18.21
CA ALA A 483 -19.33 16.66 -18.22
C ALA A 483 -18.76 16.08 -16.92
N LEU A 484 -17.88 15.08 -17.03
CA LEU A 484 -17.15 14.49 -15.90
C LEU A 484 -15.74 15.07 -15.92
N THR A 485 -15.42 15.96 -14.99
CA THR A 485 -14.26 16.85 -15.15
C THR A 485 -13.27 16.73 -13.98
N HIS A 486 -11.99 16.86 -14.32
CA HIS A 486 -10.90 17.02 -13.37
C HIS A 486 -10.10 18.29 -13.73
N ILE A 487 -10.78 19.42 -13.72
CA ILE A 487 -10.23 20.73 -14.10
C ILE A 487 -10.32 21.76 -12.95
N GLY A 488 -10.91 21.40 -11.80
CA GLY A 488 -11.04 22.31 -10.67
C GLY A 488 -12.31 23.16 -10.74
N TYR A 489 -12.88 23.46 -9.57
CA TYR A 489 -14.09 24.27 -9.48
C TYR A 489 -13.87 25.73 -9.87
N ASN A 490 -12.82 26.36 -9.31
CA ASN A 490 -12.53 27.79 -9.51
C ASN A 490 -11.02 28.10 -9.37
N ASP A 491 -10.18 27.54 -10.24
CA ASP A 491 -8.71 27.55 -10.09
C ASP A 491 -8.02 28.85 -10.57
N GLY A 492 -8.64 30.02 -10.37
CA GLY A 492 -7.94 31.30 -10.39
C GLY A 492 -7.27 31.74 -11.71
N GLY A 493 -7.58 31.14 -12.86
CA GLY A 493 -7.07 31.55 -14.18
C GLY A 493 -6.69 30.41 -15.13
N GLY A 494 -6.67 29.16 -14.66
CA GLY A 494 -6.57 27.94 -15.46
C GLY A 494 -7.93 27.41 -15.94
N ASP A 495 -7.93 26.19 -16.48
CA ASP A 495 -9.14 25.44 -16.81
C ASP A 495 -10.00 25.33 -15.54
N ASN A 496 -11.34 25.48 -15.62
CA ASN A 496 -12.21 25.31 -14.44
C ASN A 496 -13.69 25.12 -14.80
N ASP A 497 -14.43 24.49 -13.89
CA ASP A 497 -15.84 24.13 -14.06
C ASP A 497 -16.76 25.35 -14.18
N LEU A 498 -16.48 26.45 -13.45
CA LEU A 498 -17.29 27.68 -13.56
C LEU A 498 -17.18 28.34 -14.93
N THR A 499 -16.00 28.30 -15.55
CA THR A 499 -15.77 28.84 -16.89
C THR A 499 -16.37 27.90 -17.93
N LEU A 500 -16.20 26.59 -17.78
CA LEU A 500 -16.83 25.58 -18.63
C LEU A 500 -18.36 25.77 -18.69
N ALA A 501 -19.01 25.83 -17.53
CA ALA A 501 -20.47 26.01 -17.43
C ALA A 501 -20.98 27.27 -18.12
N LYS A 502 -20.16 28.33 -18.11
CA LYS A 502 -20.52 29.63 -18.67
C LYS A 502 -20.27 29.72 -20.17
N GLU A 503 -19.25 29.04 -20.67
CA GLU A 503 -18.79 29.18 -22.05
C GLU A 503 -19.32 28.08 -22.98
N VAL A 504 -19.68 26.90 -22.46
CA VAL A 504 -20.14 25.76 -23.25
C VAL A 504 -21.61 25.47 -22.98
N GLU A 505 -22.46 25.88 -23.93
CA GLU A 505 -23.89 25.58 -23.93
C GLU A 505 -24.15 24.08 -24.14
N GLY A 506 -25.29 23.59 -23.66
CA GLY A 506 -25.74 22.20 -23.85
C GLY A 506 -25.24 21.20 -22.80
N ILE A 507 -24.40 21.62 -21.85
CA ILE A 507 -24.03 20.81 -20.68
C ILE A 507 -25.10 20.98 -19.59
N ASP A 508 -25.75 19.89 -19.17
CA ASP A 508 -26.75 19.93 -18.09
C ASP A 508 -26.10 19.85 -16.71
N VAL A 509 -25.09 18.99 -16.58
CA VAL A 509 -24.41 18.71 -15.30
C VAL A 509 -22.91 18.62 -15.49
N ILE A 510 -22.16 19.28 -14.63
CA ILE A 510 -20.72 19.13 -14.44
C ILE A 510 -20.49 18.41 -13.10
N VAL A 511 -19.81 17.27 -13.16
CA VAL A 511 -19.35 16.51 -12.00
C VAL A 511 -17.83 16.68 -11.91
N GLY A 512 -17.38 17.54 -11.01
CA GLY A 512 -15.99 18.02 -10.94
C GLY A 512 -15.09 17.35 -9.89
N GLY A 513 -13.80 17.71 -9.95
CA GLY A 513 -12.70 17.24 -9.10
C GLY A 513 -11.55 18.26 -9.00
N HIS A 514 -10.35 17.83 -8.64
CA HIS A 514 -9.07 18.58 -8.61
C HIS A 514 -8.89 19.54 -7.44
N SER A 515 -9.83 20.48 -7.25
CA SER A 515 -9.68 21.58 -6.29
C SER A 515 -10.09 21.25 -4.85
N HIS A 516 -10.56 20.01 -4.62
CA HIS A 516 -11.03 19.47 -3.33
C HIS A 516 -12.21 20.24 -2.72
N ASP A 517 -12.94 21.03 -3.52
CA ASP A 517 -14.02 21.86 -3.03
C ASP A 517 -15.14 21.03 -2.40
N LYS A 518 -15.60 21.51 -1.24
CA LYS A 518 -16.75 20.94 -0.55
C LYS A 518 -18.00 21.73 -0.92
N LEU A 519 -18.64 21.35 -2.02
CA LEU A 519 -19.92 21.93 -2.43
C LEU A 519 -21.06 21.25 -1.67
N ALA A 520 -21.43 21.83 -0.52
CA ALA A 520 -22.50 21.27 0.32
C ALA A 520 -23.88 21.27 -0.37
N ASP A 521 -24.11 22.26 -1.24
CA ASP A 521 -25.26 22.37 -2.14
C ASP A 521 -24.73 22.49 -3.58
N PRO A 522 -25.46 22.02 -4.61
CA PRO A 522 -25.09 22.22 -6.00
C PRO A 522 -24.99 23.71 -6.38
N VAL A 523 -24.02 24.04 -7.22
CA VAL A 523 -23.85 25.40 -7.76
C VAL A 523 -24.47 25.47 -9.14
N ILE A 524 -25.26 26.51 -9.42
CA ILE A 524 -25.98 26.62 -10.70
C ILE A 524 -25.46 27.82 -11.48
N ASP A 525 -24.92 27.58 -12.67
CA ASP A 525 -24.75 28.63 -13.66
C ASP A 525 -26.06 28.84 -14.42
N ASN A 526 -26.45 30.11 -14.60
CA ASN A 526 -27.67 30.49 -15.30
C ASN A 526 -27.37 31.53 -16.39
N THR A 527 -26.13 31.56 -16.87
CA THR A 527 -25.70 32.56 -17.85
C THR A 527 -26.00 32.14 -19.28
N GLY A 528 -26.10 30.83 -19.54
CA GLY A 528 -26.48 30.26 -20.82
C GLY A 528 -27.98 30.18 -21.10
N GLU A 529 -28.36 29.48 -22.18
CA GLU A 529 -29.76 29.27 -22.56
C GLU A 529 -30.50 28.34 -21.57
N GLU A 530 -29.77 27.36 -21.02
CA GLU A 530 -30.22 26.41 -20.00
C GLU A 530 -29.29 26.44 -18.78
N PRO A 531 -29.79 26.12 -17.58
CA PRO A 531 -28.95 26.10 -16.39
C PRO A 531 -28.03 24.86 -16.38
N THR A 532 -26.76 25.08 -16.05
CA THR A 532 -25.79 24.01 -15.81
C THR A 532 -25.57 23.82 -14.31
N ILE A 533 -25.71 22.58 -13.84
CA ILE A 533 -25.52 22.22 -12.42
C ILE A 533 -24.09 21.73 -12.20
N ILE A 534 -23.39 22.27 -11.20
CA ILE A 534 -22.02 21.89 -10.84
C ILE A 534 -22.03 21.24 -9.45
N VAL A 535 -21.39 20.06 -9.33
CA VAL A 535 -21.23 19.32 -8.08
C VAL A 535 -19.81 18.80 -7.88
N GLN A 536 -19.35 18.74 -6.63
CA GLN A 536 -18.07 18.16 -6.21
C GLN A 536 -18.17 17.63 -4.78
N ALA A 537 -17.50 16.52 -4.48
CA ALA A 537 -17.64 15.76 -3.24
C ALA A 537 -16.42 15.85 -2.29
N ASN A 538 -15.77 17.03 -2.24
CA ASN A 538 -14.57 17.27 -1.43
C ASN A 538 -13.42 16.31 -1.79
N GLU A 539 -12.89 15.52 -0.85
CA GLU A 539 -11.67 14.72 -1.05
C GLU A 539 -11.67 13.44 -0.17
N TYR A 540 -10.75 12.53 -0.44
CA TYR A 540 -10.29 11.43 0.42
C TYR A 540 -11.39 10.44 0.86
N SER A 541 -12.42 10.27 0.02
CA SER A 541 -13.59 9.45 0.36
C SER A 541 -14.23 9.86 1.70
N LYS A 542 -14.20 11.16 2.05
CA LYS A 542 -14.93 11.71 3.21
C LYS A 542 -16.43 11.78 2.94
N PHE A 543 -16.79 12.10 1.69
CA PHE A 543 -18.17 12.22 1.25
C PHE A 543 -18.43 11.40 -0.02
N LEU A 544 -19.67 10.93 -0.17
CA LEU A 544 -20.26 10.51 -1.43
C LEU A 544 -21.19 11.63 -1.87
N GLY A 545 -20.95 12.22 -3.04
CA GLY A 545 -21.88 13.20 -3.60
C GLY A 545 -23.06 12.50 -4.25
N THR A 546 -24.26 13.05 -4.07
CA THR A 546 -25.48 12.59 -4.74
C THR A 546 -26.20 13.80 -5.33
N LEU A 547 -26.73 13.64 -6.54
CA LEU A 547 -27.49 14.67 -7.23
C LEU A 547 -28.67 14.03 -7.95
N ASP A 548 -29.87 14.33 -7.51
CA ASP A 548 -31.09 14.08 -8.27
C ASP A 548 -31.32 15.24 -9.25
N VAL A 549 -31.44 14.92 -10.53
CA VAL A 549 -31.78 15.86 -11.60
C VAL A 549 -33.07 15.41 -12.26
N LYS A 550 -34.01 16.34 -12.41
CA LYS A 550 -35.29 16.10 -13.05
C LYS A 550 -35.32 16.77 -14.41
N PHE A 551 -35.58 15.98 -15.44
CA PHE A 551 -35.68 16.40 -16.83
C PHE A 551 -37.12 16.37 -17.34
N ASP A 552 -37.46 17.26 -18.28
CA ASP A 552 -38.68 17.17 -19.08
C ASP A 552 -38.50 16.27 -20.32
N GLU A 553 -39.56 16.15 -21.15
CA GLU A 553 -39.55 15.34 -22.38
C GLU A 553 -38.52 15.81 -23.43
N ASP A 554 -38.17 17.10 -23.41
CA ASP A 554 -37.20 17.70 -24.32
C ASP A 554 -35.75 17.59 -23.80
N GLY A 555 -35.56 17.08 -22.57
CA GLY A 555 -34.26 16.90 -21.94
C GLY A 555 -33.81 18.09 -21.10
N LYS A 556 -34.68 19.08 -20.86
CA LYS A 556 -34.32 20.27 -20.08
C LYS A 556 -34.37 20.00 -18.59
N VAL A 557 -33.43 20.57 -17.85
CA VAL A 557 -33.44 20.52 -16.38
C VAL A 557 -34.59 21.36 -15.80
N ILE A 558 -35.53 20.72 -15.10
CA ILE A 558 -36.69 21.36 -14.45
C ILE A 558 -36.67 21.26 -12.92
N GLY A 559 -35.68 20.58 -12.35
CA GLY A 559 -35.47 20.49 -10.90
C GLY A 559 -34.19 19.74 -10.55
N HIS A 560 -33.64 20.04 -9.38
CA HIS A 560 -32.47 19.33 -8.86
C HIS A 560 -32.46 19.34 -7.32
N ALA A 561 -31.81 18.33 -6.74
CA ALA A 561 -31.50 18.26 -5.31
C ALA A 561 -30.20 17.47 -5.14
N GLY A 562 -29.19 18.07 -4.51
CA GLY A 562 -27.93 17.38 -4.24
C GLY A 562 -27.54 17.44 -2.77
N GLU A 563 -26.79 16.44 -2.33
CA GLU A 563 -26.26 16.36 -0.97
C GLU A 563 -24.89 15.66 -0.92
N LEU A 564 -24.14 15.93 0.16
CA LEU A 564 -22.92 15.21 0.48
C LEU A 564 -23.14 14.25 1.65
N LEU A 565 -23.17 12.95 1.35
CA LEU A 565 -23.29 11.89 2.32
C LEU A 565 -21.96 11.65 3.03
N ASP A 566 -21.89 11.91 4.33
CA ASP A 566 -20.71 11.65 5.15
C ASP A 566 -20.46 10.14 5.29
N ILE A 567 -19.50 9.63 4.52
CA ILE A 567 -19.15 8.20 4.43
C ILE A 567 -18.80 7.64 5.81
N GLY A 568 -18.23 8.46 6.70
CA GLY A 568 -17.82 8.05 8.05
C GLY A 568 -18.98 7.52 8.91
N LYS A 569 -20.23 7.91 8.59
CA LYS A 569 -21.46 7.54 9.31
C LYS A 569 -22.08 6.21 8.90
N PHE A 570 -21.67 5.63 7.78
CA PHE A 570 -22.22 4.38 7.28
C PHE A 570 -21.58 3.17 7.95
N ALA A 571 -22.32 2.06 7.95
CA ALA A 571 -21.79 0.76 8.35
C ALA A 571 -20.78 0.26 7.31
N GLU A 572 -19.88 -0.64 7.70
CA GLU A 572 -18.92 -1.26 6.78
C GLU A 572 -19.57 -2.41 5.98
N ASP A 573 -19.40 -2.41 4.66
CA ASP A 573 -19.72 -3.55 3.82
C ASP A 573 -18.81 -4.75 4.14
N ALA A 574 -19.42 -5.91 4.39
CA ALA A 574 -18.69 -7.10 4.85
C ALA A 574 -17.70 -7.64 3.81
N GLN A 575 -18.05 -7.58 2.51
CA GLN A 575 -17.20 -8.09 1.44
C GLN A 575 -16.01 -7.15 1.21
N ALA A 576 -16.28 -5.86 1.09
CA ALA A 576 -15.25 -4.84 0.93
C ALA A 576 -14.27 -4.85 2.12
N LYS A 577 -14.80 -4.91 3.34
CA LYS A 577 -13.99 -5.04 4.55
C LYS A 577 -13.10 -6.28 4.50
N GLN A 578 -13.64 -7.43 4.09
CA GLN A 578 -12.87 -8.66 4.00
C GLN A 578 -11.73 -8.54 2.98
N ILE A 579 -11.98 -7.93 1.82
CA ILE A 579 -10.94 -7.70 0.80
C ILE A 579 -9.86 -6.78 1.37
N LEU A 580 -10.24 -5.64 1.95
CA LEU A 580 -9.30 -4.68 2.52
C LEU A 580 -8.42 -5.32 3.60
N GLU A 581 -9.04 -5.97 4.58
CA GLU A 581 -8.36 -6.52 5.77
C GLU A 581 -7.51 -7.75 5.46
N THR A 582 -7.81 -8.52 4.42
CA THR A 582 -7.05 -9.75 4.11
C THR A 582 -6.04 -9.58 2.98
N LYS A 583 -6.30 -8.72 1.99
CA LYS A 583 -5.46 -8.58 0.80
C LYS A 583 -4.53 -7.37 0.87
N TYR A 584 -5.05 -6.21 1.26
CA TYR A 584 -4.33 -4.94 1.07
C TYR A 584 -3.73 -4.38 2.37
N LYS A 585 -4.53 -4.29 3.43
CA LYS A 585 -4.13 -3.69 4.70
C LYS A 585 -2.94 -4.39 5.38
N PRO A 586 -2.78 -5.74 5.33
CA PRO A 586 -1.60 -6.38 5.91
C PRO A 586 -0.28 -5.94 5.28
N VAL A 587 -0.24 -5.76 3.96
CA VAL A 587 0.97 -5.31 3.23
C VAL A 587 1.28 -3.86 3.60
N VAL A 588 0.26 -2.99 3.64
CA VAL A 588 0.43 -1.59 4.09
C VAL A 588 0.92 -1.55 5.54
N THR A 589 0.38 -2.38 6.42
CA THR A 589 0.81 -2.49 7.82
C THR A 589 2.27 -2.97 7.92
N GLU A 590 2.67 -3.95 7.10
CA GLU A 590 4.07 -4.38 7.03
C GLU A 590 4.97 -3.23 6.56
N LYS A 591 4.56 -2.49 5.52
CA LYS A 591 5.32 -1.36 5.01
C LYS A 591 5.47 -0.24 6.04
N GLN A 592 4.39 0.09 6.76
CA GLN A 592 4.40 1.02 7.88
C GLN A 592 5.44 0.66 8.96
N ASN A 593 5.68 -0.63 9.19
CA ASN A 593 6.67 -1.11 10.17
C ASN A 593 8.13 -1.08 9.66
N THR A 594 8.37 -0.70 8.40
CA THR A 594 9.73 -0.62 7.85
C THR A 594 10.49 0.49 8.55
N VAL A 595 11.68 0.17 9.07
CA VAL A 595 12.64 1.16 9.59
C VAL A 595 13.27 1.88 8.40
N VAL A 596 13.12 3.21 8.36
CA VAL A 596 13.64 4.09 7.31
C VAL A 596 14.86 4.90 7.77
N GLY A 597 15.24 4.80 9.04
CA GLY A 597 16.45 5.42 9.57
C GLY A 597 16.50 5.32 11.08
N GLN A 598 17.50 5.96 11.69
CA GLN A 598 17.70 5.98 13.13
C GLN A 598 17.87 7.42 13.63
N ALA A 599 17.06 7.84 14.59
CA ALA A 599 17.23 9.11 15.28
C ALA A 599 18.31 8.93 16.37
N ALA A 600 19.40 9.70 16.30
CA ALA A 600 20.47 9.69 17.30
C ALA A 600 20.13 10.52 18.56
N VAL A 601 19.08 11.35 18.46
CA VAL A 601 18.53 12.19 19.52
C VAL A 601 17.01 12.24 19.35
N ASP A 602 16.29 12.70 20.38
CA ASP A 602 14.88 13.04 20.19
C ASP A 602 14.72 14.14 19.13
N LEU A 603 13.91 13.89 18.10
CA LEU A 603 13.55 14.88 17.08
C LEU A 603 12.30 15.60 17.57
N ILE A 604 12.51 16.70 18.29
CA ILE A 604 11.49 17.49 18.96
C ILE A 604 10.67 18.24 17.92
N GLY A 605 9.35 18.09 17.99
CA GLY A 605 8.38 18.80 17.15
C GLY A 605 6.99 18.77 17.76
N GLY A 606 5.97 18.79 16.91
CA GLY A 606 4.58 18.69 17.36
C GLY A 606 4.09 19.90 18.15
N ASN A 607 2.99 19.69 18.88
CA ASN A 607 2.36 20.72 19.70
C ASN A 607 2.77 20.55 21.19
N PRO A 608 3.38 21.55 21.86
CA PRO A 608 3.55 22.93 21.40
C PRO A 608 4.90 23.28 20.77
N ALA A 609 5.89 22.39 20.78
CA ALA A 609 7.29 22.76 20.48
C ALA A 609 7.44 23.43 19.10
N ALA A 610 6.95 22.80 18.03
CA ALA A 610 7.03 23.36 16.67
C ALA A 610 6.17 24.61 16.45
N ARG A 611 5.32 24.95 17.42
CA ARG A 611 4.35 26.06 17.37
C ARG A 611 4.77 27.27 18.21
N THR A 612 5.89 27.16 18.92
CA THR A 612 6.34 28.16 19.91
C THR A 612 7.78 28.61 19.69
N GLY A 613 8.58 27.86 18.94
CA GLY A 613 9.98 28.18 18.67
C GLY A 613 10.61 27.26 17.65
N GLU A 614 11.90 27.45 17.40
CA GLU A 614 12.72 26.56 16.58
C GLU A 614 12.77 25.16 17.18
N THR A 615 12.66 24.13 16.34
CA THR A 615 12.91 22.75 16.77
C THR A 615 13.83 22.02 15.81
N ASN A 616 14.58 21.04 16.32
CA ASN A 616 15.48 20.24 15.49
C ASN A 616 14.74 19.40 14.44
N LEU A 617 13.52 18.90 14.72
CA LEU A 617 12.70 18.25 13.70
C LEU A 617 12.20 19.24 12.64
N GLY A 618 11.83 20.46 13.04
CA GLY A 618 11.44 21.53 12.12
C GLY A 618 12.56 21.92 11.16
N ASN A 619 13.78 22.05 11.69
CA ASN A 619 14.99 22.27 10.92
C ASN A 619 15.21 21.14 9.91
N PHE A 620 15.17 19.89 10.37
CA PHE A 620 15.43 18.73 9.52
C PHE A 620 14.39 18.56 8.39
N ILE A 621 13.10 18.79 8.68
CA ILE A 621 12.04 18.76 7.67
C ILE A 621 12.25 19.84 6.62
N THR A 622 12.54 21.07 7.04
CA THR A 622 12.76 22.19 6.10
C THR A 622 14.06 22.05 5.32
N ASP A 623 15.09 21.42 5.87
CA ASP A 623 16.32 21.08 5.14
C ASP A 623 16.07 20.05 4.05
N GLY A 624 15.31 19.00 4.35
CA GLY A 624 14.89 18.01 3.35
C GLY A 624 14.01 18.61 2.25
N MET A 625 13.06 19.46 2.64
CA MET A 625 12.21 20.20 1.70
C MET A 625 13.04 21.12 0.80
N LEU A 626 13.98 21.89 1.35
CA LEU A 626 14.86 22.77 0.57
C LEU A 626 15.78 21.96 -0.36
N ALA A 627 16.31 20.84 0.12
CA ALA A 627 17.15 19.96 -0.67
C ALA A 627 16.40 19.38 -1.88
N LYS A 628 15.16 18.91 -1.69
CA LYS A 628 14.30 18.45 -2.79
C LYS A 628 13.95 19.61 -3.73
N ALA A 629 13.52 20.75 -3.21
CA ALA A 629 13.15 21.89 -4.03
C ALA A 629 14.29 22.35 -4.96
N LYS A 630 15.54 22.32 -4.48
CA LYS A 630 16.73 22.63 -5.29
C LYS A 630 17.01 21.66 -6.44
N THR A 631 16.52 20.42 -6.36
CA THR A 631 16.64 19.48 -7.52
C THR A 631 15.69 19.85 -8.65
N ILE A 632 14.64 20.61 -8.35
CA ILE A 632 13.58 21.02 -9.28
C ILE A 632 13.88 22.42 -9.80
N ASN A 633 14.06 23.36 -8.87
CA ASN A 633 14.47 24.73 -9.16
C ASN A 633 15.72 25.10 -8.33
N PRO A 634 16.92 25.10 -8.96
CA PRO A 634 18.17 25.43 -8.29
C PRO A 634 18.23 26.81 -7.63
N ASP A 635 17.35 27.75 -8.02
CA ASP A 635 17.26 29.09 -7.46
C ASP A 635 16.45 29.12 -6.13
N THR A 636 15.89 27.99 -5.70
CA THR A 636 15.21 27.90 -4.40
C THR A 636 16.19 28.07 -3.25
N VAL A 637 15.97 29.10 -2.43
CA VAL A 637 16.88 29.46 -1.33
C VAL A 637 16.27 29.33 0.05
N ILE A 638 14.94 29.34 0.17
CA ILE A 638 14.23 29.27 1.46
C ILE A 638 13.26 28.09 1.45
N ALA A 639 13.10 27.41 2.59
CA ALA A 639 11.98 26.50 2.81
C ALA A 639 11.25 26.84 4.12
N LEU A 640 9.92 26.77 4.08
CA LEU A 640 9.01 27.14 5.17
C LEU A 640 8.05 25.98 5.48
N GLN A 641 7.97 25.57 6.74
CA GLN A 641 7.02 24.56 7.20
C GLN A 641 6.24 25.09 8.40
N ASN A 642 4.91 25.17 8.28
CA ASN A 642 4.06 25.52 9.43
C ASN A 642 4.12 24.40 10.50
N GLY A 643 4.27 24.80 11.77
CA GLY A 643 4.37 23.93 12.93
C GLY A 643 3.08 23.15 13.22
N GLY A 644 1.97 23.57 12.62
CA GLY A 644 0.72 22.85 12.57
C GLY A 644 0.81 21.58 11.72
N GLY A 645 1.63 21.59 10.67
CA GLY A 645 1.90 20.42 9.82
C GLY A 645 2.77 19.37 10.50
N ILE A 646 3.67 19.77 11.41
CA ILE A 646 4.52 18.86 12.19
C ILE A 646 3.74 18.37 13.41
N ARG A 647 3.39 17.09 13.46
CA ARG A 647 2.39 16.61 14.42
C ARG A 647 2.93 16.04 15.71
N VAL A 648 4.05 15.33 15.64
CA VAL A 648 4.60 14.59 16.77
C VAL A 648 6.12 14.71 16.84
N THR A 649 6.66 14.50 18.04
CA THR A 649 8.09 14.25 18.26
C THR A 649 8.44 12.82 17.88
N VAL A 650 9.63 12.62 17.32
CA VAL A 650 10.20 11.29 17.09
C VAL A 650 11.20 10.99 18.20
N PRO A 651 10.99 9.95 19.03
CA PRO A 651 11.97 9.54 20.04
C PRO A 651 13.28 9.08 19.41
N GLU A 652 14.38 9.19 20.16
CA GLU A 652 15.65 8.51 19.83
C GLU A 652 15.42 7.01 19.55
N GLY A 653 16.09 6.49 18.52
CA GLY A 653 15.98 5.10 18.07
C GLY A 653 15.44 4.93 16.66
N ASP A 654 14.85 3.78 16.36
CA ASP A 654 14.38 3.44 15.02
C ASP A 654 13.26 4.38 14.56
N ILE A 655 13.44 4.98 13.39
CA ILE A 655 12.41 5.76 12.70
C ILE A 655 11.70 4.83 11.73
N THR A 656 10.44 4.49 12.00
CA THR A 656 9.63 3.70 11.06
C THR A 656 8.91 4.58 10.05
N LEU A 657 8.50 4.01 8.92
CA LEU A 657 7.67 4.73 7.96
C LEU A 657 6.33 5.19 8.59
N ALA A 658 5.73 4.38 9.46
CA ALA A 658 4.57 4.78 10.25
C ALA A 658 4.84 6.06 11.04
N LYS A 659 6.04 6.18 11.62
CA LYS A 659 6.43 7.36 12.38
C LYS A 659 6.59 8.59 11.47
N VAL A 660 7.17 8.43 10.28
CA VAL A 660 7.26 9.51 9.27
C VAL A 660 5.86 10.02 8.88
N LEU A 661 4.94 9.10 8.60
CA LEU A 661 3.54 9.43 8.30
C LEU A 661 2.81 10.06 9.50
N GLU A 662 3.13 9.66 10.73
CA GLU A 662 2.58 10.30 11.92
C GLU A 662 3.09 11.75 12.08
N VAL A 663 4.33 12.04 11.68
CA VAL A 663 4.92 13.39 11.70
C VAL A 663 4.27 14.31 10.67
N LEU A 664 4.07 13.83 9.44
CA LEU A 664 3.48 14.56 8.30
C LEU A 664 2.30 13.76 7.70
N PRO A 665 1.11 13.74 8.35
CA PRO A 665 0.02 12.82 8.00
C PRO A 665 -0.90 13.32 6.89
N PHE A 666 -0.68 14.53 6.39
CA PHE A 666 -1.60 15.17 5.46
C PHE A 666 -1.26 14.88 4.00
N GLY A 667 -0.05 14.40 3.72
CA GLY A 667 0.39 14.14 2.35
C GLY A 667 0.39 15.40 1.50
N ASN A 668 0.78 16.56 2.05
CA ASN A 668 0.80 17.78 1.25
C ASN A 668 1.89 17.68 0.18
N SER A 669 1.60 18.16 -1.03
CA SER A 669 2.61 18.36 -2.05
C SER A 669 3.51 19.58 -1.72
N LEU A 670 4.68 19.58 -2.33
CA LEU A 670 5.63 20.69 -2.35
C LEU A 670 5.10 21.81 -3.24
N GLY A 671 5.06 23.04 -2.73
CA GLY A 671 4.84 24.25 -3.51
C GLY A 671 6.11 25.08 -3.62
N LEU A 672 6.44 25.55 -4.83
CA LEU A 672 7.54 26.48 -5.10
C LEU A 672 6.96 27.85 -5.43
N MET A 673 7.12 28.79 -4.51
CA MET A 673 6.52 30.12 -4.58
C MET A 673 7.55 31.18 -4.96
N GLN A 674 7.17 32.12 -5.83
CA GLN A 674 7.94 33.35 -6.06
C GLN A 674 7.41 34.47 -5.16
N LEU A 675 8.15 34.81 -4.11
CA LEU A 675 7.75 35.79 -3.10
C LEU A 675 8.72 36.96 -3.01
N THR A 676 8.21 38.18 -2.87
CA THR A 676 9.02 39.35 -2.54
C THR A 676 9.52 39.30 -1.10
N GLY A 677 10.65 39.96 -0.80
CA GLY A 677 11.14 40.06 0.58
C GLY A 677 10.12 40.70 1.54
N ASP A 678 9.30 41.64 1.06
CA ASP A 678 8.20 42.22 1.85
C ASP A 678 7.13 41.18 2.20
N GLU A 679 6.73 40.32 1.24
CA GLU A 679 5.79 39.22 1.49
C GLU A 679 6.36 38.19 2.47
N ILE A 680 7.66 37.88 2.37
CA ILE A 680 8.35 36.99 3.32
C ILE A 680 8.35 37.61 4.72
N LYS A 681 8.68 38.90 4.85
CA LYS A 681 8.66 39.60 6.15
C LYS A 681 7.24 39.61 6.74
N ALA A 682 6.23 39.90 5.93
CA ALA A 682 4.84 39.88 6.37
C ALA A 682 4.39 38.48 6.84
N ALA A 683 4.85 37.42 6.16
CA ALA A 683 4.60 36.05 6.58
C ALA A 683 5.26 35.75 7.93
N LEU A 684 6.51 36.16 8.15
CA LEU A 684 7.18 35.98 9.45
C LEU A 684 6.49 36.77 10.58
N GLU A 685 6.00 37.98 10.32
CA GLU A 685 5.22 38.75 11.31
C GLU A 685 3.93 38.02 11.72
N LEU A 686 3.23 37.40 10.76
CA LEU A 686 2.08 36.54 11.05
C LEU A 686 2.51 35.30 11.85
N SER A 687 3.63 34.70 11.46
CA SER A 687 4.19 33.50 12.06
C SER A 687 4.42 33.62 13.57
N VAL A 688 4.88 34.80 14.02
CA VAL A 688 5.19 35.06 15.43
C VAL A 688 4.09 35.85 16.14
N LYS A 689 2.89 36.01 15.57
CA LYS A 689 1.82 36.87 16.11
C LYS A 689 1.31 36.49 17.50
N ASP A 690 1.32 35.19 17.84
CA ASP A 690 0.84 34.70 19.13
C ASP A 690 2.01 34.39 20.10
N ALA A 691 3.26 34.51 19.64
CA ALA A 691 4.44 34.24 20.46
C ALA A 691 4.43 35.06 21.77
N PRO A 692 4.89 34.50 22.90
CA PRO A 692 5.44 33.13 23.06
C PRO A 692 4.37 32.03 23.13
N GLY A 693 3.09 32.36 22.94
CA GLY A 693 2.00 31.40 22.82
C GLY A 693 2.08 30.58 21.53
N ALA A 694 1.45 29.40 21.56
CA ALA A 694 1.50 28.45 20.45
C ALA A 694 0.59 28.88 19.28
N PHE A 695 1.13 28.88 18.07
CA PHE A 695 0.39 29.12 16.83
C PHE A 695 0.64 27.99 15.82
N GLY A 696 -0.42 27.43 15.23
CA GLY A 696 -0.31 26.41 14.18
C GLY A 696 0.50 26.91 12.98
N GLY A 697 0.32 28.18 12.60
CA GLY A 697 1.07 28.78 11.51
C GLY A 697 2.51 29.19 11.85
N PHE A 698 3.05 28.92 13.04
CA PHE A 698 4.46 29.24 13.33
C PHE A 698 5.38 28.51 12.32
N LEU A 699 6.28 29.21 11.64
CA LEU A 699 7.08 28.69 10.53
C LEU A 699 8.42 28.23 11.04
N GLN A 700 8.69 26.94 10.90
CA GLN A 700 10.03 26.38 10.89
C GLN A 700 10.68 26.76 9.56
N VAL A 701 12.01 26.97 9.56
CA VAL A 701 12.71 27.55 8.41
C VAL A 701 14.01 26.82 8.06
N SER A 702 14.32 26.79 6.77
CA SER A 702 15.66 26.47 6.24
C SER A 702 16.07 27.52 5.20
N GLY A 703 17.38 27.72 5.04
CA GLY A 703 17.94 28.72 4.13
C GLY A 703 17.78 30.17 4.59
N MET A 704 17.32 30.40 5.82
CA MET A 704 17.23 31.73 6.44
C MET A 704 17.41 31.66 7.97
N LYS A 705 17.73 32.81 8.56
CA LYS A 705 17.69 33.05 10.01
C LYS A 705 16.92 34.34 10.28
N TYR A 706 16.19 34.42 11.39
CA TYR A 706 15.55 35.67 11.80
C TYR A 706 15.46 35.83 13.32
N THR A 707 15.42 37.09 13.76
CA THR A 707 15.18 37.44 15.16
C THR A 707 13.88 38.21 15.29
N TYR A 708 13.17 37.99 16.38
CA TYR A 708 11.94 38.70 16.71
C TYR A 708 11.88 39.03 18.20
N ASP A 709 10.94 39.88 18.61
CA ASP A 709 10.70 40.23 20.01
C ASP A 709 9.20 40.08 20.30
N SER A 710 8.84 39.00 21.00
CA SER A 710 7.43 38.71 21.31
C SER A 710 6.76 39.72 22.24
N SER A 711 7.53 40.58 22.91
CA SER A 711 6.99 41.67 23.73
C SER A 711 6.47 42.86 22.91
N LYS A 712 6.85 42.95 21.62
CA LYS A 712 6.39 44.01 20.72
C LYS A 712 4.96 43.77 20.21
N PRO A 713 4.27 44.84 19.79
CA PRO A 713 2.96 44.73 19.14
C PRO A 713 2.99 43.79 17.93
N VAL A 714 1.91 43.04 17.73
CA VAL A 714 1.73 42.18 16.55
C VAL A 714 1.88 43.00 15.26
N GLY A 715 2.69 42.50 14.32
CA GLY A 715 3.04 43.20 13.08
C GLY A 715 4.30 44.07 13.17
N GLU A 716 4.89 44.19 14.36
CA GLU A 716 6.16 44.89 14.60
C GLU A 716 7.17 44.00 15.38
N ARG A 717 7.00 42.67 15.32
CA ARG A 717 7.78 41.73 16.13
C ARG A 717 9.08 41.33 15.47
N VAL A 718 9.13 41.20 14.15
CA VAL A 718 10.32 40.74 13.42
C VAL A 718 11.35 41.87 13.34
N LEU A 719 12.55 41.62 13.89
CA LEU A 719 13.61 42.62 14.02
C LEU A 719 14.62 42.54 12.89
N SER A 720 15.06 41.33 12.53
CA SER A 720 16.02 41.09 11.47
C SER A 720 15.71 39.78 10.77
N VAL A 721 15.97 39.74 9.46
CA VAL A 721 15.82 38.55 8.62
C VAL A 721 17.02 38.47 7.70
N GLN A 722 17.66 37.32 7.64
CA GLN A 722 18.80 37.05 6.76
C GLN A 722 18.55 35.79 5.95
N VAL A 723 18.88 35.85 4.66
CA VAL A 723 18.69 34.75 3.71
C VAL A 723 20.06 34.22 3.30
N ASN A 724 20.20 32.90 3.28
CA ASN A 724 21.41 32.23 2.84
C ASN A 724 21.45 32.16 1.31
N GLU A 725 22.34 32.93 0.72
CA GLU A 725 22.61 32.91 -0.70
C GLU A 725 24.03 32.37 -0.92
N ASN A 726 24.11 31.16 -1.48
CA ASN A 726 25.38 30.50 -1.79
C ASN A 726 26.33 30.36 -0.58
N GLY A 727 25.79 30.07 0.60
CA GLY A 727 26.56 29.87 1.83
C GLY A 727 26.84 31.14 2.63
N THR A 728 26.34 32.29 2.18
CA THR A 728 26.49 33.59 2.88
C THR A 728 25.12 34.12 3.27
N PHE A 729 24.96 34.48 4.55
CA PHE A 729 23.74 35.12 5.04
C PHE A 729 23.78 36.63 4.74
N ASN A 730 22.83 37.11 3.94
CA ASN A 730 22.65 38.52 3.63
C ASN A 730 21.30 39.00 4.20
N ASP A 731 21.22 40.28 4.58
CA ASP A 731 19.94 40.87 4.99
C ASP A 731 18.88 40.73 3.89
N LEU A 732 17.64 40.48 4.30
CA LEU A 732 16.50 40.34 3.38
C LEU A 732 16.27 41.64 2.60
N ASP A 733 16.37 41.59 1.28
CA ASP A 733 15.99 42.69 0.40
C ASP A 733 14.48 42.65 0.18
N LEU A 734 13.77 43.63 0.74
CA LEU A 734 12.30 43.70 0.70
C LEU A 734 11.73 43.79 -0.72
N THR A 735 12.51 44.24 -1.69
CA THR A 735 12.06 44.43 -3.08
C THR A 735 12.44 43.28 -4.00
N LYS A 736 13.35 42.41 -3.55
CA LYS A 736 13.81 41.26 -4.31
C LYS A 736 12.80 40.12 -4.24
N THR A 737 12.61 39.41 -5.35
CA THR A 737 11.86 38.15 -5.40
C THR A 737 12.79 36.97 -5.11
N TYR A 738 12.32 36.06 -4.26
CA TYR A 738 12.98 34.83 -3.86
C TYR A 738 12.10 33.63 -4.24
N VAL A 739 12.73 32.51 -4.57
CA VAL A 739 12.03 31.23 -4.73
C VAL A 739 12.01 30.52 -3.38
N VAL A 740 10.81 30.23 -2.89
CA VAL A 740 10.52 29.74 -1.55
C VAL A 740 9.75 28.43 -1.64
N ALA A 741 10.27 27.37 -1.02
CA ALA A 741 9.58 26.10 -0.88
C ALA A 741 8.65 26.11 0.34
N THR A 742 7.45 25.54 0.21
CA THR A 742 6.55 25.27 1.33
C THR A 742 5.62 24.10 1.01
N ASN A 743 4.73 23.73 1.93
CA ASN A 743 3.65 22.80 1.65
C ASN A 743 2.45 23.53 1.03
N VAL A 744 1.71 22.87 0.13
CA VAL A 744 0.59 23.51 -0.60
C VAL A 744 -0.54 24.02 0.30
N PHE A 745 -0.80 23.39 1.46
CA PHE A 745 -1.73 23.93 2.44
C PHE A 745 -1.35 25.36 2.86
N THR A 746 -0.06 25.60 3.12
CA THR A 746 0.46 26.92 3.48
C THR A 746 0.51 27.85 2.27
N ALA A 747 0.90 27.33 1.10
CA ALA A 747 0.94 28.11 -0.15
C ALA A 747 -0.43 28.67 -0.55
N LYS A 748 -1.51 27.90 -0.37
CA LYS A 748 -2.90 28.30 -0.60
C LYS A 748 -3.47 29.22 0.50
N GLY A 749 -2.63 29.66 1.45
CA GLY A 749 -2.99 30.59 2.52
C GLY A 749 -3.60 29.95 3.77
N GLY A 750 -3.42 28.65 3.95
CA GLY A 750 -3.69 27.96 5.21
C GLY A 750 -3.06 28.65 6.41
N ASP A 751 -3.60 28.46 7.61
CA ASP A 751 -3.21 29.18 8.84
C ASP A 751 -3.29 30.73 8.75
N GLY A 752 -3.92 31.29 7.70
CA GLY A 752 -4.12 32.73 7.54
C GLY A 752 -3.02 33.45 6.75
N TYR A 753 -2.16 32.71 6.03
CA TYR A 753 -1.12 33.25 5.15
C TYR A 753 -1.71 33.89 3.87
N THR A 754 -2.47 34.98 4.02
CA THR A 754 -3.18 35.62 2.90
C THR A 754 -2.25 36.17 1.82
N MET A 755 -1.01 36.53 2.18
CA MET A 755 0.02 36.92 1.20
C MET A 755 0.45 35.74 0.32
N PHE A 756 0.40 34.50 0.84
CA PHE A 756 0.68 33.29 0.07
C PHE A 756 -0.50 32.93 -0.82
N ALA A 757 -1.74 32.98 -0.31
CA ALA A 757 -2.94 32.83 -1.13
C ALA A 757 -2.95 33.81 -2.30
N LYS A 758 -2.60 35.08 -2.06
CA LYS A 758 -2.47 36.06 -3.14
C LYS A 758 -1.41 35.68 -4.17
N ALA A 759 -0.25 35.18 -3.75
CA ALA A 759 0.77 34.71 -4.68
C ALA A 759 0.29 33.49 -5.49
N TYR A 760 -0.49 32.61 -4.87
CA TYR A 760 -1.14 31.47 -5.51
C TYR A 760 -2.13 31.94 -6.58
N GLU A 761 -3.08 32.81 -6.23
CA GLU A 761 -4.08 33.40 -7.15
C GLU A 761 -3.43 34.17 -8.32
N GLU A 762 -2.23 34.73 -8.13
CA GLU A 762 -1.47 35.42 -9.17
C GLU A 762 -0.64 34.47 -10.05
N GLY A 763 -0.78 33.14 -9.89
CA GLY A 763 -0.04 32.13 -10.66
C GLY A 763 1.46 32.11 -10.36
N ARG A 764 1.88 32.55 -9.16
CA ARG A 764 3.29 32.61 -8.74
C ARG A 764 3.76 31.37 -7.99
N VAL A 765 2.99 30.28 -8.04
CA VAL A 765 3.27 29.03 -7.32
C VAL A 765 3.27 27.87 -8.31
N SER A 766 4.25 26.98 -8.19
CA SER A 766 4.32 25.72 -8.95
C SER A 766 4.20 24.54 -7.98
N GLU A 767 3.44 23.51 -8.36
CA GLU A 767 3.21 22.29 -7.59
C GLU A 767 3.82 21.07 -8.29
N PRO A 768 5.12 20.78 -8.13
CA PRO A 768 5.81 19.68 -8.83
C PRO A 768 5.43 18.26 -8.37
N GLY A 769 4.33 18.08 -7.61
CA GLY A 769 3.80 16.76 -7.24
C GLY A 769 4.57 15.96 -6.15
N TYR A 770 5.65 16.50 -5.56
CA TYR A 770 6.40 15.79 -4.51
C TYR A 770 5.73 15.88 -3.14
N VAL A 771 5.47 14.73 -2.50
CA VAL A 771 4.76 14.65 -1.22
C VAL A 771 5.69 14.81 -0.01
N ASP A 772 5.23 15.56 0.99
CA ASP A 772 5.98 15.95 2.20
C ASP A 772 6.61 14.79 3.00
N TRP A 773 5.85 13.74 3.29
CA TRP A 773 6.35 12.56 4.00
C TRP A 773 7.39 11.77 3.19
N GLU A 774 7.28 11.76 1.86
CA GLU A 774 8.26 11.12 0.99
C GLU A 774 9.56 11.92 0.95
N MET A 775 9.47 13.24 0.86
CA MET A 775 10.63 14.12 0.96
C MET A 775 11.36 13.91 2.28
N LEU A 776 10.63 13.81 3.40
CA LEU A 776 11.22 13.52 4.70
C LEU A 776 11.88 12.13 4.73
N ARG A 777 11.17 11.08 4.29
CA ARG A 777 11.72 9.70 4.19
C ARG A 777 13.01 9.66 3.36
N ASP A 778 12.98 10.27 2.19
CA ASP A 778 14.12 10.28 1.27
C ASP A 778 15.30 11.05 1.87
N TYR A 779 15.02 12.15 2.59
CA TYR A 779 16.05 12.91 3.27
C TYR A 779 16.66 12.17 4.46
N ILE A 780 15.88 11.35 5.18
CA ILE A 780 16.38 10.42 6.20
C ILE A 780 17.33 9.40 5.55
N ASN A 781 16.90 8.73 4.48
CA ASN A 781 17.71 7.74 3.74
C ASN A 781 18.98 8.34 3.11
N ALA A 782 19.00 9.65 2.88
CA ALA A 782 20.17 10.36 2.35
C ALA A 782 21.22 10.67 3.43
N GLN A 783 20.89 10.50 4.72
CA GLN A 783 21.85 10.76 5.80
C GLN A 783 22.95 9.69 5.86
N PRO A 784 24.17 10.05 6.31
CA PRO A 784 25.23 9.06 6.50
C PRO A 784 24.82 7.92 7.44
N ASN A 785 24.81 6.69 6.92
CA ASN A 785 24.35 5.48 7.61
C ASN A 785 22.88 5.54 8.08
N ASP A 786 22.06 6.37 7.44
CA ASP A 786 20.64 6.59 7.77
C ASP A 786 20.44 7.13 9.20
N ILE A 787 21.46 7.80 9.76
CA ILE A 787 21.43 8.37 11.12
C ILE A 787 21.05 9.86 11.06
N VAL A 788 19.96 10.21 11.74
CA VAL A 788 19.41 11.57 11.84
C VAL A 788 19.84 12.19 13.17
N ASN A 789 20.60 13.27 13.11
CA ASN A 789 21.12 13.97 14.29
C ASN A 789 21.05 15.52 14.16
N PRO A 790 19.88 16.11 13.89
CA PRO A 790 19.73 17.55 13.79
C PRO A 790 19.76 18.21 15.17
N SER A 791 20.19 19.47 15.19
CA SER A 791 20.20 20.34 16.37
C SER A 791 19.41 21.63 16.11
N VAL A 792 19.12 22.35 17.19
CA VAL A 792 18.68 23.75 17.11
C VAL A 792 19.91 24.61 16.82
N GLU A 793 19.83 25.50 15.84
CA GLU A 793 20.98 26.22 15.26
C GLU A 793 20.83 27.75 15.36
N GLY A 794 19.81 28.24 16.06
CA GLY A 794 19.52 29.67 16.16
C GLY A 794 19.01 30.25 14.84
N ARG A 795 18.26 29.45 14.06
CA ARG A 795 17.51 29.94 12.90
C ARG A 795 16.38 30.88 13.30
N ILE A 796 15.81 30.70 14.49
CA ILE A 796 14.68 31.50 14.99
C ILE A 796 14.92 31.89 16.45
N ILE A 797 15.10 33.19 16.71
CA ILE A 797 15.41 33.70 18.05
C ILE A 797 14.38 34.73 18.51
N ASP A 798 13.70 34.46 19.63
CA ASP A 798 12.88 35.44 20.35
C ASP A 798 13.74 36.19 21.39
N LYS A 799 14.03 37.47 21.15
CA LYS A 799 14.79 38.31 22.07
C LYS A 799 14.08 38.56 23.40
N ALA A 800 12.76 38.41 23.48
CA ALA A 800 12.04 38.61 24.74
C ALA A 800 12.19 37.43 25.70
N THR A 801 12.48 36.24 25.17
CA THR A 801 12.65 35.00 25.97
C THR A 801 14.06 34.42 25.89
N ALA A 802 14.93 34.96 25.04
CA ALA A 802 16.36 34.67 25.10
C ALA A 802 16.84 35.01 26.51
N GLU A 803 17.45 34.04 27.20
CA GLU A 803 18.14 34.35 28.44
C GLU A 803 19.24 35.35 28.10
N GLU A 804 19.23 36.51 28.76
CA GLU A 804 20.35 37.44 28.65
C GLU A 804 21.63 36.68 28.96
N PRO A 805 22.66 36.76 28.08
CA PRO A 805 23.90 36.05 28.29
C PRO A 805 24.43 36.37 29.68
N ALA A 806 24.96 35.36 30.38
CA ALA A 806 25.54 35.61 31.69
C ALA A 806 26.66 36.66 31.55
N GLU A 807 26.48 37.84 32.14
CA GLU A 807 27.51 38.88 32.13
C GLU A 807 28.67 38.46 33.04
N VAL A 808 29.87 38.40 32.45
CA VAL A 808 31.11 38.02 33.12
C VAL A 808 32.15 39.11 32.86
N ASP A 809 32.79 39.61 33.92
CA ASP A 809 33.95 40.49 33.75
C ASP A 809 35.10 39.69 33.11
N GLY A 810 35.83 40.29 32.16
CA GLY A 810 36.96 39.64 31.50
C GLY A 810 38.01 39.07 32.46
N ALA A 811 38.18 39.68 33.64
CA ALA A 811 39.08 39.17 34.69
C ALA A 811 38.60 37.86 35.30
N ASP A 812 37.28 37.62 35.30
CA ASP A 812 36.64 36.43 35.85
C ASP A 812 36.35 35.38 34.78
N PHE A 813 36.44 35.70 33.50
CA PHE A 813 36.11 34.75 32.43
C PHE A 813 37.01 33.50 32.45
N SER A 814 38.30 33.71 32.72
CA SER A 814 39.34 32.72 32.50
C SER A 814 39.44 31.67 33.63
N GLY A 815 39.74 30.43 33.25
CA GLY A 815 40.09 29.34 34.17
C GLY A 815 41.59 29.11 34.24
N THR A 816 41.99 27.87 34.55
CA THR A 816 43.39 27.43 34.48
C THR A 816 43.49 26.10 33.74
N ALA A 817 44.67 25.73 33.25
CA ALA A 817 44.88 24.43 32.58
C ALA A 817 44.46 23.21 33.43
N ALA A 818 44.52 23.31 34.77
CA ALA A 818 44.11 22.24 35.68
C ALA A 818 42.62 22.28 36.05
N ALA A 819 41.96 23.43 35.82
CA ALA A 819 40.55 23.64 36.10
C ALA A 819 40.00 24.70 35.12
N PRO A 820 39.66 24.30 33.87
CA PRO A 820 39.00 25.18 32.93
C PRO A 820 37.65 25.64 33.48
N LYS A 821 37.26 26.87 33.17
CA LYS A 821 35.97 27.41 33.60
C LYS A 821 34.90 27.03 32.59
N VAL A 822 33.81 26.41 33.05
CA VAL A 822 32.71 25.97 32.18
C VAL A 822 31.52 26.87 32.40
N TYR A 823 30.96 27.39 31.30
CA TYR A 823 29.74 28.17 31.28
C TYR A 823 28.66 27.37 30.55
N ASP A 824 27.52 27.17 31.21
CA ASP A 824 26.36 26.52 30.61
C ASP A 824 25.45 27.63 30.05
N GLY A 825 25.27 27.70 28.73
CA GLY A 825 24.52 28.75 28.03
C GLY A 825 25.38 29.88 27.46
N ASP A 826 24.71 30.91 26.93
CA ASP A 826 25.34 32.08 26.31
C ASP A 826 26.02 32.96 27.37
N VAL A 827 27.18 33.53 27.04
CA VAL A 827 28.00 34.36 27.94
C VAL A 827 28.34 35.68 27.27
N MET A 828 28.18 36.79 27.99
CA MET A 828 28.71 38.09 27.58
C MET A 828 29.91 38.46 28.46
N VAL A 829 31.07 38.65 27.84
CA VAL A 829 32.30 39.03 28.51
C VAL A 829 32.59 40.50 28.24
N ASP A 830 32.62 41.32 29.28
CA ASP A 830 33.22 42.67 29.19
C ASP A 830 34.74 42.53 29.33
N ALA A 831 35.42 42.45 28.19
CA ALA A 831 36.86 42.33 28.11
C ALA A 831 37.58 43.71 28.07
N THR A 832 36.88 44.80 28.39
CA THR A 832 37.48 46.14 28.42
C THR A 832 38.63 46.20 29.41
N GLY A 833 39.88 46.29 28.91
CA GLY A 833 41.09 46.29 29.74
C GLY A 833 41.62 44.91 30.12
N THR A 834 41.01 43.83 29.60
CA THR A 834 41.49 42.45 29.74
C THR A 834 42.34 42.08 28.52
N ALA A 835 43.60 41.73 28.74
CA ALA A 835 44.52 41.38 27.65
C ALA A 835 44.38 39.93 27.17
N LYS A 836 43.77 39.04 27.97
CA LYS A 836 43.75 37.60 27.69
C LYS A 836 42.51 36.92 28.26
N LEU A 837 41.88 36.07 27.45
CA LEU A 837 40.81 35.15 27.82
C LEU A 837 41.30 33.71 27.63
N GLU A 838 41.28 32.90 28.68
CA GLU A 838 41.92 31.58 28.63
C GLU A 838 41.29 30.48 29.48
N TYR A 839 41.48 29.23 29.04
CA TYR A 839 41.05 28.01 29.74
C TYR A 839 39.57 28.05 30.13
N ALA A 840 38.69 28.21 29.15
CA ALA A 840 37.24 28.26 29.34
C ALA A 840 36.50 27.43 28.28
N HIS A 841 35.33 26.89 28.63
CA HIS A 841 34.41 26.24 27.70
C HIS A 841 33.01 26.84 27.85
N VAL A 842 32.51 27.48 26.80
CA VAL A 842 31.18 28.09 26.75
C VAL A 842 30.25 27.17 25.95
N LYS A 843 29.25 26.59 26.62
CA LYS A 843 28.23 25.73 26.00
C LYS A 843 27.05 26.56 25.49
N GLY A 844 27.37 27.52 24.64
CA GLY A 844 26.48 28.56 24.08
C GLY A 844 27.28 29.54 23.24
N ASN A 845 26.69 30.69 22.91
CA ASN A 845 27.37 31.79 22.22
C ASN A 845 28.27 32.59 23.19
N LEU A 846 29.40 33.08 22.69
CA LEU A 846 30.31 33.96 23.42
C LEU A 846 30.28 35.37 22.82
N TYR A 847 29.66 36.31 23.52
CA TYR A 847 29.65 37.72 23.17
C TYR A 847 30.78 38.44 23.89
N ILE A 848 31.58 39.26 23.19
CA ILE A 848 32.75 39.92 23.75
C ILE A 848 32.66 41.42 23.51
N LYS A 849 32.60 42.19 24.59
CA LYS A 849 32.63 43.65 24.56
C LYS A 849 34.05 44.13 24.83
N GLY A 850 34.66 44.82 23.87
CA GLY A 850 36.04 45.32 23.95
C GLY A 850 36.79 45.23 22.62
N ASP A 851 37.95 45.86 22.53
CA ASP A 851 38.74 45.91 21.29
C ASP A 851 39.34 44.54 20.96
N ALA A 852 38.73 43.85 19.99
CA ALA A 852 39.14 42.55 19.48
C ALA A 852 40.62 42.46 19.10
N SER A 853 41.24 43.57 18.69
CA SER A 853 42.65 43.61 18.29
C SER A 853 43.62 43.51 19.46
N THR A 854 43.12 43.63 20.70
CA THR A 854 43.92 43.69 21.93
C THR A 854 43.78 42.46 22.84
N ILE A 855 42.89 41.53 22.50
CA ILE A 855 42.54 40.38 23.35
C ILE A 855 43.15 39.10 22.78
N GLU A 856 43.97 38.40 23.57
CA GLU A 856 44.53 37.09 23.22
C GLU A 856 43.64 35.95 23.73
N PHE A 857 43.33 34.96 22.89
CA PHE A 857 42.59 33.75 23.27
C PHE A 857 43.52 32.55 23.43
N ASN A 858 43.38 31.80 24.53
CA ASN A 858 44.20 30.61 24.79
C ASN A 858 43.38 29.48 25.43
N ASN A 859 43.12 28.40 24.70
CA ASN A 859 42.27 27.27 25.14
C ASN A 859 40.88 27.72 25.60
N VAL A 860 40.22 28.52 24.77
CA VAL A 860 38.80 28.86 24.91
C VAL A 860 38.03 28.04 23.87
N GLU A 861 37.13 27.18 24.31
CA GLU A 861 36.23 26.39 23.48
C GLU A 861 34.82 27.00 23.56
N VAL A 862 34.13 27.10 22.43
CA VAL A 862 32.77 27.68 22.33
C VAL A 862 31.95 26.74 21.45
N ASP A 863 30.82 26.26 21.96
CA ASP A 863 29.93 25.36 21.21
C ASP A 863 29.05 26.14 20.20
N GLY A 864 28.78 27.43 20.46
CA GLY A 864 28.06 28.36 19.60
C GLY A 864 28.96 29.34 18.82
N GLU A 865 28.42 30.52 18.46
CA GLU A 865 29.17 31.57 17.76
C GLU A 865 29.93 32.48 18.74
N THR A 866 31.07 33.05 18.30
CA THR A 866 31.77 34.10 19.03
C THR A 866 31.57 35.44 18.31
N GLU A 867 30.90 36.39 18.98
CA GLU A 867 30.60 37.71 18.43
C GLU A 867 31.31 38.80 19.22
N PHE A 868 31.93 39.75 18.51
CA PHE A 868 32.48 40.97 19.12
C PHE A 868 31.44 42.09 19.04
N LEU A 869 31.11 42.65 20.20
CA LEU A 869 30.15 43.74 20.36
C LEU A 869 30.93 45.06 20.48
N ASP A 870 30.81 45.90 19.44
CA ASP A 870 31.49 47.20 19.29
C ASP A 870 30.85 48.30 20.17
#